data_AF-A0A2A3E5G2-F1
#
_entry.id   AF-A0A2A3E5G2-F1
#
_cell.length_a   1.000
_cell.length_b   1.000
_cell.length_c   1.000
_cell.angle_alpha   90.00
_cell.angle_beta   90.00
_cell.angle_gamma   90.00
#
_symmetry.space_group_name_H-M   'P 1'
#
loop_
_entity.id
_entity.type
_entity.pdbx_description
1 polymer ?
#
loop_
_entity_poly.entity_id
_entity_poly.type
_entity_poly.pdbx_seq_one_letter_code
_entity_poly.pdbx_strand_id
1 'polypeptide(L)'
;MTNNMYDDAILKIQECEATLASATDKGQQIAAEGSTVDRNNITEQLQSLKQQLQGLRRAVETQREQHELAAAEHKRLANELAEILDWLEDKEKEVKSRPLLERDPISVEAELQKHNELCDAVNEHLDRIRNLKNSVPHEEGMPGSLKEMLSEAVSLLTSLPREMEERGNYLESNMKLRQEYAALTEKLRSWVREAEIRLESDKDGLDFENILSDLEEHKIYFSSEPSIRELVSQQIQQAGDKIWPSLNTSEQEELSAEQQQHTQLLKNTLNTAKSQRARLEQGAETWRDYTQTLERVRAVIARSRFTDEPVTTLAGLQFNIQKITHALNDIQNQQFELDLLIERSQEVLRLADANNKKTIEAQISEISAEWKELVSGLEGRRDALEALSKHWEDLEAQWSLIETKVTAIEEKGKLLDTVVRSKQHLYDTIKSLHELVTEAEKLKPMAAEVKALSGPVLAYLAAFTEAPAHALEEKLNKLQNSVESLIDTLQTKSKKADEDLETFESTEREIDQLRKRLNEARERASNLYIFGPDQDATEEELDELRWAVEQLLESGKKFSGSTKARYQASQQLVPSDLAQHLTALELCAEATAQAMEEKQREQKRARTVRSDYLTDLDEVQAWIRQAELKVQDRSIEPVPLKDQLRQVQEELGTITDKLERLTRNGRTIAENTRDDTEKQLIDSTVHNVTEQLNQVRNWLDERKQVVADTIDAWQRFLSLYEAVRTWTEEKRQFLVEPLKLSTLVQARQRLHEYSTAVKSCKQINKNLSDMGKELESIGQVCSVGDLPEKLLEAEEAKVQVEGQLLERNALLQETSEEWEQCERKMKEVKTWIEKAKQNLESPQNKKKPLRDQHSIREKMLSDIAIQKTKIGISMEKLQVHFRSGIGGDSRIGETVDELLAELDNLHANVKEQTTALEGCLAQIDQYQQEIQQLRQQIMQVEQQLRTVLSPTYLSTDKEKALQEQQRFKSSQ
;
A
#
# COMPACT_ATOMS: atom_id res chain seq x y z
N MET A 1 21.28 -186.20 89.59
CA MET A 1 21.90 -187.29 90.38
C MET A 1 21.12 -187.63 91.66
N THR A 2 20.24 -186.76 92.14
CA THR A 2 19.50 -186.92 93.41
C THR A 2 18.38 -187.96 93.39
N ASN A 3 17.69 -188.22 92.25
CA ASN A 3 16.61 -189.22 92.21
C ASN A 3 17.08 -190.67 92.49
N ASN A 4 18.24 -191.09 92.00
CA ASN A 4 18.77 -192.44 92.27
C ASN A 4 19.08 -192.69 93.76
N MET A 5 19.38 -191.64 94.54
CA MET A 5 19.66 -191.78 95.96
C MET A 5 18.39 -192.00 96.79
N TYR A 6 17.27 -191.40 96.37
CA TYR A 6 15.98 -191.61 97.01
C TYR A 6 15.44 -193.02 96.72
N ASP A 7 15.65 -193.55 95.51
CA ASP A 7 15.24 -194.91 95.12
C ASP A 7 16.00 -196.02 95.89
N ASP A 8 17.31 -195.85 96.10
CA ASP A 8 18.15 -196.80 96.84
C ASP A 8 17.78 -196.85 98.33
N ALA A 9 17.34 -195.73 98.90
CA ALA A 9 16.88 -195.65 100.29
C ALA A 9 15.54 -196.40 100.51
N ILE A 10 14.63 -196.38 99.53
CA ILE A 10 13.34 -197.09 99.60
C ILE A 10 13.53 -198.61 99.48
N LEU A 11 14.45 -199.06 98.63
CA LEU A 11 14.77 -200.49 98.44
C LEU A 11 15.28 -201.15 99.74
N LYS A 12 16.19 -200.49 100.47
CA LYS A 12 16.75 -201.01 101.74
C LYS A 12 15.72 -201.09 102.88
N ILE A 13 14.67 -200.26 102.83
CA ILE A 13 13.56 -200.32 103.79
C ILE A 13 12.73 -201.60 103.57
N GLN A 14 12.53 -202.04 102.33
CA GLN A 14 11.75 -203.26 102.01
C GLN A 14 12.45 -204.57 102.43
N GLU A 15 13.78 -204.66 102.32
CA GLU A 15 14.54 -205.86 102.74
C GLU A 15 14.46 -206.10 104.26
N CYS A 16 14.42 -205.04 105.06
CA CYS A 16 14.30 -205.14 106.50
C CYS A 16 12.92 -205.65 106.95
N GLU A 17 11.85 -205.38 106.21
CA GLU A 17 10.48 -205.88 106.50
C GLU A 17 10.37 -207.40 106.29
N ALA A 18 11.01 -207.94 105.24
CA ALA A 18 11.02 -209.36 104.93
C ALA A 18 11.73 -210.20 106.02
N THR A 19 12.80 -209.64 106.60
CA THR A 19 13.58 -210.29 107.65
C THR A 19 12.80 -210.39 108.97
N LEU A 20 11.92 -209.43 109.24
CA LEU A 20 11.08 -209.40 110.44
C LEU A 20 9.97 -210.46 110.45
N ALA A 21 9.43 -210.80 109.28
CA ALA A 21 8.42 -211.84 109.13
C ALA A 21 8.95 -213.22 109.52
N SER A 22 10.20 -213.53 109.13
CA SER A 22 10.88 -214.80 109.44
C SER A 22 11.17 -214.99 110.94
N ALA A 23 11.50 -213.91 111.64
CA ALA A 23 11.71 -213.92 113.09
C ALA A 23 10.41 -214.18 113.88
N THR A 24 9.25 -213.81 113.31
CA THR A 24 7.94 -213.98 113.95
C THR A 24 7.50 -215.43 114.04
N ASP A 25 7.79 -216.22 113.01
CA ASP A 25 7.39 -217.63 112.87
C ASP A 25 8.14 -218.55 113.84
N LYS A 26 9.45 -218.32 114.01
CA LYS A 26 10.29 -219.02 115.00
C LYS A 26 9.92 -218.67 116.45
N GLY A 27 9.44 -217.45 116.67
CA GLY A 27 8.99 -216.99 117.99
C GLY A 27 7.73 -217.71 118.49
N GLN A 28 6.84 -218.13 117.58
CA GLN A 28 5.62 -218.88 117.93
C GLN A 28 5.89 -220.35 118.28
N GLN A 29 6.93 -220.98 117.73
CA GLN A 29 7.29 -222.37 118.06
C GLN A 29 7.92 -222.52 119.45
N ILE A 30 8.76 -221.57 119.86
CA ILE A 30 9.42 -221.57 121.18
C ILE A 30 8.40 -221.35 122.31
N ALA A 31 7.29 -220.68 122.00
CA ALA A 31 6.19 -220.43 122.94
C ALA A 31 5.39 -221.68 123.37
N ALA A 32 5.51 -222.82 122.67
CA ALA A 32 4.68 -224.02 122.89
C ALA A 32 5.23 -224.99 123.97
N GLU A 33 6.52 -224.90 124.29
CA GLU A 33 7.20 -225.81 125.24
C GLU A 33 7.76 -225.07 126.49
N GLY A 34 7.73 -223.74 126.50
CA GLY A 34 8.32 -222.89 127.54
C GLY A 34 7.35 -222.39 128.62
N SER A 35 7.89 -221.79 129.69
CA SER A 35 7.08 -221.19 130.75
C SER A 35 6.29 -219.98 130.22
N THR A 36 5.21 -219.60 130.90
CA THR A 36 4.39 -218.42 130.55
C THR A 36 5.17 -217.09 130.50
N VAL A 37 6.35 -217.02 131.12
CA VAL A 37 7.22 -215.83 131.08
C VAL A 37 7.94 -215.70 129.73
N ASP A 38 8.42 -216.82 129.19
CA ASP A 38 9.19 -216.84 127.94
C ASP A 38 8.32 -216.51 126.71
N ARG A 39 7.04 -216.88 126.78
CA ARG A 39 6.06 -216.59 125.73
C ARG A 39 5.75 -215.09 125.55
N ASN A 40 5.73 -214.33 126.64
CA ASN A 40 5.38 -212.91 126.59
C ASN A 40 6.54 -212.06 126.03
N ASN A 41 7.79 -212.38 126.38
CA ASN A 41 8.96 -211.63 125.94
C ASN A 41 9.19 -211.67 124.42
N ILE A 42 9.00 -212.84 123.80
CA ILE A 42 9.22 -213.03 122.37
C ILE A 42 8.20 -212.23 121.53
N THR A 43 6.95 -212.13 121.99
CA THR A 43 5.88 -211.47 121.25
C THR A 43 6.06 -209.94 121.22
N GLU A 44 6.57 -209.35 122.30
CA GLU A 44 6.73 -207.91 122.45
C GLU A 44 7.86 -207.33 121.58
N GLN A 45 8.98 -208.05 121.45
CA GLN A 45 10.11 -207.63 120.61
C GLN A 45 9.78 -207.62 119.12
N LEU A 46 8.97 -208.56 118.65
CA LEU A 46 8.57 -208.66 117.23
C LEU A 46 7.64 -207.52 116.79
N GLN A 47 6.87 -206.94 117.71
CA GLN A 47 5.91 -205.88 117.39
C GLN A 47 6.55 -204.49 117.30
N SER A 48 7.57 -204.21 118.14
CA SER A 48 8.32 -202.94 118.16
C SER A 48 9.05 -202.67 116.84
N LEU A 49 9.74 -203.67 116.29
CA LEU A 49 10.51 -203.54 115.07
C LEU A 49 9.65 -203.22 113.82
N LYS A 50 8.37 -203.61 113.81
CA LYS A 50 7.48 -203.34 112.68
C LYS A 50 7.12 -201.85 112.55
N GLN A 51 7.09 -201.12 113.66
CA GLN A 51 6.60 -199.73 113.68
C GLN A 51 7.66 -198.70 113.23
N GLN A 52 8.96 -198.99 113.46
CA GLN A 52 10.05 -198.08 113.08
C GLN A 52 10.27 -198.02 111.56
N LEU A 53 10.05 -199.13 110.84
CA LEU A 53 10.25 -199.20 109.40
C LEU A 53 9.26 -198.33 108.59
N GLN A 54 8.01 -198.19 109.04
CA GLN A 54 7.02 -197.35 108.35
C GLN A 54 7.31 -195.85 108.46
N GLY A 55 7.96 -195.38 109.54
CA GLY A 55 8.25 -193.96 109.74
C GLY A 55 9.31 -193.41 108.77
N LEU A 56 10.33 -194.22 108.46
CA LEU A 56 11.47 -193.80 107.65
C LEU A 56 11.06 -193.49 106.19
N ARG A 57 10.09 -194.21 105.64
CA ARG A 57 9.66 -194.07 104.24
C ARG A 57 9.01 -192.70 103.94
N ARG A 58 8.20 -192.16 104.85
CA ARG A 58 7.48 -190.89 104.61
C ARG A 58 8.39 -189.66 104.49
N ALA A 59 9.49 -189.61 105.24
CA ALA A 59 10.39 -188.47 105.23
C ALA A 59 11.16 -188.33 103.91
N VAL A 60 11.58 -189.46 103.35
CA VAL A 60 12.33 -189.55 102.08
C VAL A 60 11.49 -189.03 100.91
N GLU A 61 10.21 -189.37 100.85
CA GLU A 61 9.31 -188.94 99.77
C GLU A 61 9.07 -187.42 99.76
N THR A 62 8.95 -186.79 100.94
CA THR A 62 8.64 -185.35 101.07
C THR A 62 9.80 -184.45 100.59
N GLN A 63 11.04 -184.88 100.84
CA GLN A 63 12.24 -184.13 100.47
C GLN A 63 12.48 -184.12 98.95
N ARG A 64 12.07 -185.18 98.23
CA ARG A 64 12.17 -185.26 96.78
C ARG A 64 11.31 -184.21 96.08
N GLU A 65 10.07 -184.01 96.52
CA GLU A 65 9.11 -183.11 95.89
C GLU A 65 9.55 -181.63 95.99
N GLN A 66 10.17 -181.23 97.10
CA GLN A 66 10.69 -179.86 97.26
C GLN A 66 11.82 -179.51 96.29
N HIS A 67 12.74 -180.44 96.03
CA HIS A 67 13.86 -180.20 95.12
C HIS A 67 13.45 -180.16 93.64
N GLU A 68 12.41 -180.88 93.24
CA GLU A 68 11.87 -180.83 91.86
C GLU A 68 11.24 -179.47 91.52
N LEU A 69 10.53 -178.85 92.46
CA LEU A 69 9.92 -177.52 92.27
C LEU A 69 10.95 -176.40 92.09
N ALA A 70 11.98 -176.33 92.94
CA ALA A 70 13.02 -175.30 92.84
C ALA A 70 13.82 -175.39 91.52
N ALA A 71 14.08 -176.61 91.04
CA ALA A 71 14.77 -176.81 89.76
C ALA A 71 13.93 -176.31 88.57
N ALA A 72 12.61 -176.47 88.61
CA ALA A 72 11.71 -175.96 87.57
C ALA A 72 11.67 -174.41 87.56
N GLU A 73 11.66 -173.78 88.73
CA GLU A 73 11.68 -172.32 88.87
C GLU A 73 12.98 -171.70 88.37
N HIS A 74 14.14 -172.28 88.74
CA HIS A 74 15.44 -171.85 88.21
C HIS A 74 15.53 -171.97 86.69
N LYS A 75 14.96 -173.04 86.11
CA LYS A 75 14.92 -173.21 84.65
C LYS A 75 14.05 -172.16 83.96
N ARG A 76 12.93 -171.76 84.58
CA ARG A 76 12.07 -170.67 84.08
C ARG A 76 12.82 -169.34 84.07
N LEU A 77 13.47 -168.98 85.17
CA LEU A 77 14.25 -167.74 85.30
C LEU A 77 15.41 -167.67 84.31
N ALA A 78 16.11 -168.78 84.09
CA ALA A 78 17.21 -168.86 83.13
C ALA A 78 16.76 -168.55 81.70
N ASN A 79 15.61 -169.09 81.28
CA ASN A 79 15.09 -168.84 79.94
C ASN A 79 14.63 -167.38 79.77
N GLU A 80 13.95 -166.81 80.77
CA GLU A 80 13.46 -165.41 80.73
C GLU A 80 14.61 -164.39 80.72
N LEU A 81 15.67 -164.62 81.51
CA LEU A 81 16.88 -163.78 81.48
C LEU A 81 17.63 -163.89 80.16
N ALA A 82 17.78 -165.10 79.61
CA ALA A 82 18.47 -165.30 78.34
C ALA A 82 17.76 -164.57 77.18
N GLU A 83 16.42 -164.61 77.13
CA GLU A 83 15.65 -163.90 76.09
C GLU A 83 15.85 -162.38 76.15
N ILE A 84 15.85 -161.80 77.36
CA ILE A 84 16.04 -160.35 77.50
C ILE A 84 17.49 -159.94 77.18
N LEU A 85 18.47 -160.74 77.61
CA LEU A 85 19.88 -160.47 77.33
C LEU A 85 20.20 -160.52 75.83
N ASP A 86 19.71 -161.53 75.12
CA ASP A 86 19.92 -161.68 73.67
C ASP A 86 19.37 -160.47 72.88
N TRP A 87 18.19 -159.98 73.27
CA TRP A 87 17.60 -158.77 72.67
C TRP A 87 18.40 -157.50 72.99
N LEU A 88 18.83 -157.33 74.25
CA LEU A 88 19.62 -156.17 74.66
C LEU A 88 21.01 -156.17 74.01
N GLU A 89 21.63 -157.32 73.81
CA GLU A 89 22.92 -157.44 73.11
C GLU A 89 22.79 -157.03 71.63
N ASP A 90 21.69 -157.41 70.96
CA ASP A 90 21.42 -156.97 69.59
C ASP A 90 21.26 -155.44 69.50
N LYS A 91 20.59 -154.83 70.49
CA LYS A 91 20.35 -153.38 70.54
C LYS A 91 21.49 -152.55 71.12
N GLU A 92 22.42 -153.14 71.86
CA GLU A 92 23.55 -152.44 72.46
C GLU A 92 24.46 -151.79 71.41
N LYS A 93 24.64 -152.44 70.25
CA LYS A 93 25.40 -151.87 69.12
C LYS A 93 24.73 -150.61 68.56
N GLU A 94 23.40 -150.61 68.51
CA GLU A 94 22.63 -149.48 68.06
C GLU A 94 22.77 -148.34 69.07
N VAL A 95 22.55 -148.58 70.36
CA VAL A 95 22.69 -147.58 71.43
C VAL A 95 24.06 -146.90 71.43
N LYS A 96 25.15 -147.66 71.26
CA LYS A 96 26.53 -147.13 71.22
C LYS A 96 26.92 -146.47 69.90
N SER A 97 26.08 -146.55 68.87
CA SER A 97 26.39 -145.99 67.55
C SER A 97 26.26 -144.47 67.54
N ARG A 98 27.11 -143.81 66.75
CA ARG A 98 26.98 -142.40 66.39
C ARG A 98 26.67 -142.35 64.89
N PRO A 99 25.40 -142.17 64.50
CA PRO A 99 25.04 -142.15 63.09
C PRO A 99 25.65 -140.93 62.40
N LEU A 100 26.06 -141.09 61.15
CA LEU A 100 26.37 -139.95 60.29
C LEU A 100 25.06 -139.26 59.91
N LEU A 101 25.09 -137.93 59.91
CA LEU A 101 23.94 -137.06 59.79
C LEU A 101 24.06 -136.27 58.48
N GLU A 102 22.93 -135.88 57.87
CA GLU A 102 22.94 -134.99 56.69
C GLU A 102 23.06 -133.54 57.12
N ARG A 103 23.27 -132.61 56.18
CA ARG A 103 23.48 -131.19 56.50
C ARG A 103 22.19 -130.47 56.91
N ASP A 104 21.04 -130.96 56.46
CA ASP A 104 19.72 -130.42 56.79
C ASP A 104 19.36 -130.76 58.26
N PRO A 105 19.00 -129.76 59.10
CA PRO A 105 18.48 -130.00 60.44
C PRO A 105 17.36 -131.05 60.50
N ILE A 106 16.46 -131.11 59.50
CA ILE A 106 15.32 -132.03 59.48
C ILE A 106 15.78 -133.49 59.53
N SER A 107 16.92 -133.81 58.91
CA SER A 107 17.50 -135.17 58.94
C SER A 107 17.89 -135.59 60.36
N VAL A 108 18.41 -134.65 61.17
CA VAL A 108 18.81 -134.91 62.56
C VAL A 108 17.60 -135.05 63.45
N GLU A 109 16.50 -134.35 63.14
CA GLU A 109 15.23 -134.48 63.88
C GLU A 109 14.65 -135.87 63.74
N ALA A 110 14.72 -136.43 62.52
CA ALA A 110 14.31 -137.81 62.26
C ALA A 110 15.17 -138.82 63.04
N GLU A 111 16.49 -138.61 63.14
CA GLU A 111 17.37 -139.48 63.94
C GLU A 111 17.17 -139.34 65.46
N LEU A 112 16.85 -138.13 65.95
CA LEU A 112 16.44 -137.92 67.35
C LEU A 112 15.15 -138.67 67.67
N GLN A 113 14.18 -138.67 66.76
CA GLN A 113 12.94 -139.43 66.94
C GLN A 113 13.22 -140.94 67.04
N LYS A 114 14.02 -141.50 66.13
CA LYS A 114 14.43 -142.92 66.20
C LYS A 114 15.17 -143.26 67.48
N HIS A 115 16.03 -142.35 67.95
CA HIS A 115 16.73 -142.51 69.22
C HIS A 115 15.77 -142.57 70.41
N ASN A 116 14.75 -141.72 70.45
CA ASN A 116 13.73 -141.76 71.51
C ASN A 116 12.95 -143.08 71.50
N GLU A 117 12.55 -143.56 70.32
CA GLU A 117 11.88 -144.87 70.18
C GLU A 117 12.78 -146.02 70.66
N LEU A 118 14.09 -145.98 70.36
CA LEU A 118 15.08 -146.93 70.86
C LEU A 118 15.22 -146.87 72.38
N CYS A 119 15.25 -145.65 72.96
CA CYS A 119 15.33 -145.44 74.40
C CYS A 119 14.13 -146.05 75.14
N ASP A 120 12.92 -145.84 74.63
CA ASP A 120 11.71 -146.40 75.21
C ASP A 120 11.75 -147.94 75.20
N ALA A 121 12.13 -148.54 74.06
CA ALA A 121 12.20 -149.99 73.91
C ALA A 121 13.28 -150.63 74.81
N VAL A 122 14.47 -150.03 74.91
CA VAL A 122 15.56 -150.54 75.76
C VAL A 122 15.19 -150.42 77.24
N ASN A 123 14.62 -149.29 77.66
CA ASN A 123 14.20 -149.10 79.05
C ASN A 123 13.11 -150.10 79.47
N GLU A 124 12.18 -150.45 78.58
CA GLU A 124 11.16 -151.48 78.85
C GLU A 124 11.82 -152.83 79.20
N HIS A 125 12.86 -153.24 78.45
CA HIS A 125 13.59 -154.49 78.67
C HIS A 125 14.45 -154.44 79.94
N LEU A 126 15.08 -153.29 80.23
CA LEU A 126 15.79 -153.07 81.49
C LEU A 126 14.85 -153.15 82.70
N ASP A 127 13.62 -152.63 82.62
CA ASP A 127 12.65 -152.75 83.71
C ASP A 127 12.19 -154.19 83.95
N ARG A 128 12.09 -155.02 82.90
CA ARG A 128 11.86 -156.47 83.05
C ARG A 128 12.99 -157.15 83.81
N ILE A 129 14.26 -156.81 83.54
CA ILE A 129 15.41 -157.30 84.32
C ILE A 129 15.29 -156.90 85.79
N ARG A 130 14.93 -155.64 86.09
CA ARG A 130 14.75 -155.18 87.49
C ARG A 130 13.69 -156.00 88.21
N ASN A 131 12.55 -156.24 87.56
CA ASN A 131 11.46 -157.02 88.12
C ASN A 131 11.87 -158.47 88.38
N LEU A 132 12.55 -159.10 87.41
CA LEU A 132 13.09 -160.45 87.56
C LEU A 132 14.04 -160.57 88.74
N LYS A 133 15.02 -159.67 88.83
CA LYS A 133 15.99 -159.63 89.94
C LYS A 133 15.31 -159.55 91.31
N ASN A 134 14.28 -158.72 91.44
CA ASN A 134 13.60 -158.51 92.72
C ASN A 134 12.74 -159.71 93.16
N SER A 135 12.38 -160.60 92.22
CA SER A 135 11.46 -161.72 92.47
C SER A 135 12.12 -163.01 92.97
N VAL A 136 13.46 -163.08 93.05
CA VAL A 136 14.20 -164.30 93.45
C VAL A 136 14.44 -164.33 94.97
N PRO A 137 13.81 -165.23 95.77
CA PRO A 137 13.80 -165.10 97.23
C PRO A 137 15.03 -165.67 97.98
N HIS A 138 15.74 -166.71 97.50
CA HIS A 138 16.93 -167.28 98.17
C HIS A 138 17.90 -167.91 97.15
N GLU A 139 19.18 -167.51 97.15
CA GLU A 139 20.21 -167.97 96.19
C GLU A 139 20.82 -169.37 96.49
N GLU A 140 20.50 -169.98 97.63
CA GLU A 140 21.03 -171.29 98.02
C GLU A 140 20.46 -172.41 97.14
N GLY A 141 21.31 -173.06 96.34
CA GLY A 141 20.94 -174.14 95.42
C GLY A 141 20.77 -173.72 93.95
N MET A 142 21.06 -172.46 93.60
CA MET A 142 20.98 -171.95 92.22
C MET A 142 22.18 -172.40 91.35
N PRO A 143 21.98 -172.82 90.08
CA PRO A 143 23.07 -173.17 89.18
C PRO A 143 23.98 -171.97 88.86
N GLY A 144 25.30 -172.19 88.74
CA GLY A 144 26.28 -171.11 88.48
C GLY A 144 26.00 -170.30 87.19
N SER A 145 25.52 -170.95 86.13
CA SER A 145 25.17 -170.28 84.88
C SER A 145 24.05 -169.25 85.02
N LEU A 146 23.10 -169.46 85.95
CA LEU A 146 22.02 -168.50 86.19
C LEU A 146 22.52 -167.26 86.95
N LYS A 147 23.51 -167.41 87.85
CA LYS A 147 24.13 -166.28 88.55
C LYS A 147 24.95 -165.38 87.62
N GLU A 148 25.62 -165.96 86.63
CA GLU A 148 26.36 -165.20 85.61
C GLU A 148 25.39 -164.36 84.75
N MET A 149 24.32 -164.96 84.22
CA MET A 149 23.29 -164.23 83.45
C MET A 149 22.67 -163.09 84.27
N LEU A 150 22.38 -163.31 85.56
CA LEU A 150 21.84 -162.26 86.42
C LEU A 150 22.84 -161.11 86.63
N SER A 151 24.14 -161.42 86.73
CA SER A 151 25.19 -160.41 86.90
C SER A 151 25.40 -159.57 85.64
N GLU A 152 25.36 -160.19 84.46
CA GLU A 152 25.39 -159.52 83.16
C GLU A 152 24.20 -158.57 82.99
N ALA A 153 22.99 -159.06 83.29
CA ALA A 153 21.78 -158.27 83.23
C ALA A 153 21.83 -157.04 84.17
N VAL A 154 22.45 -157.18 85.34
CA VAL A 154 22.66 -156.06 86.28
C VAL A 154 23.69 -155.05 85.77
N SER A 155 24.73 -155.47 85.04
CA SER A 155 25.68 -154.55 84.42
C SER A 155 25.00 -153.66 83.37
N LEU A 156 24.14 -154.25 82.53
CA LEU A 156 23.38 -153.55 81.49
C LEU A 156 22.42 -152.49 82.06
N LEU A 157 21.86 -152.72 83.26
CA LEU A 157 21.02 -151.73 83.97
C LEU A 157 21.73 -150.40 84.24
N THR A 158 23.07 -150.41 84.29
CA THR A 158 23.89 -149.22 84.52
C THR A 158 24.54 -148.67 83.25
N SER A 159 24.97 -149.52 82.31
CA SER A 159 25.70 -149.06 81.13
C SER A 159 24.79 -148.48 80.05
N LEU A 160 23.70 -149.17 79.68
CA LEU A 160 22.86 -148.78 78.54
C LEU A 160 22.17 -147.41 78.70
N PRO A 161 21.62 -147.01 79.87
CA PRO A 161 21.04 -145.68 80.04
C PRO A 161 22.03 -144.54 79.78
N ARG A 162 23.29 -144.73 80.22
CA ARG A 162 24.34 -143.72 80.01
C ARG A 162 24.74 -143.62 78.54
N GLU A 163 24.91 -144.74 77.85
CA GLU A 163 25.22 -144.75 76.41
C GLU A 163 24.07 -144.13 75.59
N MET A 164 22.81 -144.36 75.99
CA MET A 164 21.65 -143.70 75.40
C MET A 164 21.71 -142.18 75.60
N GLU A 165 21.99 -141.70 76.82
CA GLU A 165 22.17 -140.26 77.10
C GLU A 165 23.33 -139.65 76.29
N GLU A 166 24.45 -140.35 76.16
CA GLU A 166 25.59 -139.90 75.34
C GLU A 166 25.23 -139.82 73.85
N ARG A 167 24.44 -140.77 73.32
CA ARG A 167 23.91 -140.72 71.94
C ARG A 167 22.92 -139.57 71.74
N GLY A 168 22.00 -139.34 72.68
CA GLY A 168 21.05 -138.23 72.65
C GLY A 168 21.75 -136.87 72.63
N ASN A 169 22.71 -136.65 73.53
CA ASN A 169 23.51 -135.42 73.60
C ASN A 169 24.28 -135.15 72.28
N TYR A 170 24.81 -136.20 71.64
CA TYR A 170 25.46 -136.09 70.33
C TYR A 170 24.49 -135.57 69.26
N LEU A 171 23.29 -136.14 69.17
CA LEU A 171 22.28 -135.76 68.19
C LEU A 171 21.76 -134.33 68.43
N GLU A 172 21.44 -133.98 69.68
CA GLU A 172 20.98 -132.62 70.03
C GLU A 172 22.05 -131.54 69.77
N SER A 173 23.32 -131.83 70.08
CA SER A 173 24.42 -130.91 69.80
C SER A 173 24.57 -130.69 68.30
N ASN A 174 24.48 -131.75 67.51
CA ASN A 174 24.59 -131.69 66.05
C ASN A 174 23.40 -130.99 65.37
N MET A 175 22.20 -131.08 65.95
CA MET A 175 21.03 -130.31 65.54
C MET A 175 21.29 -128.81 65.67
N LYS A 176 21.78 -128.36 66.84
CA LYS A 176 22.07 -126.94 67.10
C LYS A 176 23.11 -126.39 66.13
N LEU A 177 24.15 -127.16 65.82
CA LEU A 177 25.20 -126.74 64.87
C LEU A 177 24.65 -126.51 63.44
N ARG A 178 23.69 -127.34 62.99
CA ARG A 178 23.06 -127.18 61.67
C ARG A 178 22.09 -126.01 61.62
N GLN A 179 21.35 -125.78 62.69
CA GLN A 179 20.50 -124.60 62.84
C GLN A 179 21.33 -123.30 62.82
N GLU A 180 22.49 -123.29 63.49
CA GLU A 180 23.44 -122.16 63.45
C GLU A 180 23.95 -121.91 62.02
N TYR A 181 24.39 -122.97 61.32
CA TYR A 181 24.82 -122.86 59.93
C TYR A 181 23.72 -122.31 59.01
N ALA A 182 22.50 -122.86 59.09
CA ALA A 182 21.36 -122.42 58.28
C ALA A 182 20.97 -120.95 58.55
N ALA A 183 21.03 -120.50 59.81
CA ALA A 183 20.74 -119.11 60.16
C ALA A 183 21.80 -118.14 59.58
N LEU A 184 23.07 -118.54 59.55
CA LEU A 184 24.14 -117.73 58.97
C LEU A 184 24.05 -117.66 57.44
N THR A 185 23.72 -118.76 56.76
CA THR A 185 23.54 -118.76 55.30
C THR A 185 22.30 -117.96 54.87
N GLU A 186 21.21 -117.97 55.65
CA GLU A 186 20.04 -117.14 55.36
C GLU A 186 20.32 -115.64 55.52
N LYS A 187 21.15 -115.25 56.50
CA LYS A 187 21.63 -113.86 56.63
C LYS A 187 22.39 -113.41 55.38
N LEU A 188 23.26 -114.26 54.83
CA LEU A 188 23.96 -113.97 53.58
C LEU A 188 22.98 -113.81 52.42
N ARG A 189 22.04 -114.76 52.26
CA ARG A 189 21.05 -114.73 51.18
C ARG A 189 20.17 -113.49 51.23
N SER A 190 19.75 -113.07 52.43
CA SER A 190 18.97 -111.85 52.65
C SER A 190 19.74 -110.59 52.25
N TRP A 191 21.01 -110.48 52.68
CA TRP A 191 21.86 -109.34 52.30
C TRP A 191 22.12 -109.29 50.79
N VAL A 192 22.38 -110.45 50.15
CA VAL A 192 22.59 -110.53 48.71
C VAL A 192 21.33 -110.12 47.94
N ARG A 193 20.15 -110.59 48.35
CA ARG A 193 18.88 -110.22 47.70
C ARG A 193 18.64 -108.71 47.74
N GLU A 194 18.85 -108.08 48.89
CA GLU A 194 18.72 -106.63 49.02
C GLU A 194 19.80 -105.88 48.22
N ALA A 195 21.03 -106.41 48.18
CA ALA A 195 22.10 -105.87 47.32
C ALA A 195 21.73 -105.97 45.84
N GLU A 196 21.19 -107.10 45.38
CA GLU A 196 20.76 -107.31 43.99
C GLU A 196 19.61 -106.36 43.61
N ILE A 197 18.62 -106.14 44.49
CA ILE A 197 17.54 -105.17 44.26
C ILE A 197 18.11 -103.76 44.03
N ARG A 198 19.08 -103.34 44.86
CA ARG A 198 19.72 -102.02 44.75
C ARG A 198 20.64 -101.90 43.54
N LEU A 199 21.21 -103.00 43.05
CA LEU A 199 22.06 -103.00 41.86
C LEU A 199 21.26 -103.07 40.56
N GLU A 200 19.96 -103.36 40.62
CA GLU A 200 19.06 -103.41 39.47
C GLU A 200 18.60 -102.03 39.01
N SER A 201 18.57 -101.03 39.90
CA SER A 201 18.00 -99.69 39.65
C SER A 201 18.62 -98.95 38.46
N ASP A 202 19.90 -99.21 38.18
CA ASP A 202 20.68 -98.36 37.27
C ASP A 202 20.91 -99.02 35.89
N LYS A 203 20.20 -100.12 35.58
CA LYS A 203 20.32 -100.79 34.28
C LYS A 203 19.76 -99.97 33.12
N ASP A 204 18.74 -99.15 33.36
CA ASP A 204 18.05 -98.37 32.33
C ASP A 204 18.62 -96.95 32.11
N GLY A 205 19.70 -96.60 32.82
CA GLY A 205 20.34 -95.29 32.76
C GLY A 205 20.71 -94.78 34.15
N LEU A 206 21.34 -93.60 34.22
CA LEU A 206 21.55 -92.88 35.47
C LEU A 206 20.44 -91.85 35.65
N ASP A 207 19.86 -91.79 36.86
CA ASP A 207 19.01 -90.68 37.26
C ASP A 207 19.88 -89.50 37.66
N PHE A 208 20.07 -88.55 36.74
CA PHE A 208 20.90 -87.38 36.99
C PHE A 208 20.30 -86.38 37.98
N GLU A 209 18.99 -86.41 38.18
CA GLU A 209 18.30 -85.54 39.15
C GLU A 209 18.66 -85.95 40.58
N ASN A 210 18.77 -87.27 40.83
CA ASN A 210 19.04 -87.84 42.15
C ASN A 210 20.44 -88.45 42.30
N ILE A 211 21.34 -88.31 41.30
CA ILE A 211 22.66 -88.97 41.22
C ILE A 211 23.53 -88.85 42.48
N LEU A 212 23.48 -87.72 43.19
CA LEU A 212 24.22 -87.52 44.44
C LEU A 212 23.60 -88.30 45.60
N SER A 213 22.27 -88.36 45.67
CA SER A 213 21.54 -89.17 46.65
C SER A 213 21.79 -90.65 46.40
N ASP A 214 21.66 -91.09 45.15
CA ASP A 214 21.84 -92.50 44.76
C ASP A 214 23.27 -92.98 45.05
N LEU A 215 24.28 -92.14 44.74
CA LEU A 215 25.67 -92.43 45.07
C LEU A 215 25.91 -92.55 46.58
N GLU A 216 25.29 -91.70 47.38
CA GLU A 216 25.43 -91.73 48.83
C GLU A 216 24.71 -92.94 49.45
N GLU A 217 23.48 -93.24 49.01
CA GLU A 217 22.74 -94.43 49.42
C GLU A 217 23.49 -95.73 49.09
N HIS A 218 24.09 -95.80 47.90
CA HIS A 218 24.95 -96.91 47.49
C HIS A 218 26.16 -97.06 48.41
N LYS A 219 26.85 -95.95 48.74
CA LYS A 219 27.98 -95.96 49.68
C LYS A 219 27.55 -96.41 51.08
N ILE A 220 26.42 -95.93 51.57
CA ILE A 220 25.88 -96.28 52.89
C ILE A 220 25.61 -97.78 52.98
N TYR A 221 24.89 -98.35 52.01
CA TYR A 221 24.54 -99.77 52.06
C TYR A 221 25.77 -100.68 51.98
N PHE A 222 26.66 -100.44 51.02
CA PHE A 222 27.86 -101.25 50.82
C PHE A 222 29.01 -100.93 51.81
N SER A 223 28.83 -99.95 52.72
CA SER A 223 29.75 -99.76 53.86
C SER A 223 29.81 -100.99 54.78
N SER A 224 28.77 -101.82 54.76
CA SER A 224 28.69 -103.12 55.45
C SER A 224 29.51 -104.24 54.78
N GLU A 225 30.25 -103.95 53.69
CA GLU A 225 31.11 -104.91 52.98
C GLU A 225 32.06 -105.71 53.90
N PRO A 226 32.78 -105.10 54.88
CA PRO A 226 33.67 -105.85 55.75
C PRO A 226 32.93 -106.91 56.59
N SER A 227 31.76 -106.54 57.13
CA SER A 227 30.95 -107.41 57.98
C SER A 227 30.38 -108.59 57.21
N ILE A 228 29.92 -108.39 55.97
CA ILE A 228 29.41 -109.51 55.16
C ILE A 228 30.55 -110.42 54.65
N ARG A 229 31.74 -109.86 54.38
CA ARG A 229 32.94 -110.66 54.08
C ARG A 229 33.34 -111.55 55.25
N GLU A 230 33.27 -111.03 56.47
CA GLU A 230 33.52 -111.80 57.70
C GLU A 230 32.46 -112.89 57.90
N LEU A 231 31.17 -112.60 57.65
CA LEU A 231 30.09 -113.59 57.72
C LEU A 231 30.38 -114.82 56.84
N VAL A 232 30.80 -114.61 55.58
CA VAL A 232 31.08 -115.71 54.64
C VAL A 232 32.41 -116.41 54.95
N SER A 233 33.50 -115.64 55.06
CA SER A 233 34.85 -116.21 55.16
C SER A 233 35.20 -116.79 56.53
N GLN A 234 34.52 -116.36 57.59
CA GLN A 234 34.76 -116.84 58.95
C GLN A 234 33.55 -117.54 59.55
N GLN A 235 32.41 -116.87 59.68
CA GLN A 235 31.29 -117.41 60.48
C GLN A 235 30.64 -118.63 59.82
N ILE A 236 30.24 -118.53 58.54
CA ILE A 236 29.67 -119.64 57.77
C ILE A 236 30.70 -120.75 57.58
N GLN A 237 31.96 -120.39 57.31
CA GLN A 237 33.05 -121.38 57.18
C GLN A 237 33.22 -122.19 58.47
N GLN A 238 33.39 -121.52 59.62
CA GLN A 238 33.56 -122.18 60.93
C GLN A 238 32.34 -123.00 61.32
N ALA A 239 31.12 -122.53 61.05
CA ALA A 239 29.90 -123.29 61.30
C ALA A 239 29.86 -124.57 60.43
N GLY A 240 30.29 -124.48 59.17
CA GLY A 240 30.46 -125.63 58.28
C GLY A 240 31.52 -126.62 58.77
N ASP A 241 32.68 -126.12 59.22
CA ASP A 241 33.78 -126.94 59.74
C ASP A 241 33.34 -127.72 61.00
N LYS A 242 32.46 -127.15 61.84
CA LYS A 242 31.91 -127.83 63.03
C LYS A 242 30.97 -128.98 62.70
N ILE A 243 30.16 -128.87 61.64
CA ILE A 243 29.25 -129.97 61.24
C ILE A 243 29.98 -131.06 60.45
N TRP A 244 31.07 -130.72 59.77
CA TRP A 244 31.87 -131.61 58.90
C TRP A 244 32.15 -133.02 59.45
N PRO A 245 32.58 -133.23 60.71
CA PRO A 245 32.94 -134.55 61.21
C PRO A 245 31.75 -135.50 61.39
N SER A 246 30.53 -134.96 61.43
CA SER A 246 29.29 -135.73 61.57
C SER A 246 28.65 -136.11 60.23
N LEU A 247 29.16 -135.57 59.12
CA LEU A 247 28.60 -135.78 57.78
C LEU A 247 29.12 -137.05 57.12
N ASN A 248 28.33 -137.60 56.20
CA ASN A 248 28.83 -138.60 55.25
C ASN A 248 29.63 -137.93 54.12
N THR A 249 30.36 -138.72 53.31
CA THR A 249 31.25 -138.18 52.26
C THR A 249 30.50 -137.37 51.19
N SER A 250 29.30 -137.76 50.80
CA SER A 250 28.48 -137.02 49.82
C SER A 250 28.09 -135.64 50.36
N GLU A 251 27.67 -135.59 51.62
CA GLU A 251 27.27 -134.34 52.29
C GLU A 251 28.45 -133.40 52.55
N GLN A 252 29.67 -133.95 52.72
CA GLN A 252 30.90 -133.17 52.81
C GLN A 252 31.23 -132.47 51.48
N GLU A 253 31.07 -133.16 50.34
CA GLU A 253 31.26 -132.57 49.00
C GLU A 253 30.24 -131.45 48.73
N GLU A 254 28.97 -131.68 49.03
CA GLU A 254 27.89 -130.69 48.89
C GLU A 254 28.10 -129.46 49.79
N LEU A 255 28.52 -129.66 51.05
CA LEU A 255 28.87 -128.54 51.94
C LEU A 255 30.02 -127.70 51.37
N SER A 256 31.06 -128.34 50.82
CA SER A 256 32.18 -127.64 50.21
C SER A 256 31.75 -126.84 48.96
N ALA A 257 30.91 -127.44 48.12
CA ALA A 257 30.33 -126.77 46.95
C ALA A 257 29.49 -125.55 47.36
N GLU A 258 28.66 -125.67 48.40
CA GLU A 258 27.86 -124.55 48.92
C GLU A 258 28.72 -123.43 49.50
N GLN A 259 29.77 -123.74 50.26
CA GLN A 259 30.72 -122.73 50.76
C GLN A 259 31.43 -121.99 49.63
N GLN A 260 31.82 -122.69 48.56
CA GLN A 260 32.38 -122.07 47.37
C GLN A 260 31.35 -121.20 46.64
N GLN A 261 30.11 -121.66 46.52
CA GLN A 261 29.01 -120.89 45.92
C GLN A 261 28.74 -119.60 46.69
N HIS A 262 28.71 -119.63 48.02
CA HIS A 262 28.56 -118.44 48.86
C HIS A 262 29.69 -117.43 48.65
N THR A 263 30.93 -117.90 48.57
CA THR A 263 32.10 -117.06 48.30
C THR A 263 32.00 -116.40 46.92
N GLN A 264 31.61 -117.17 45.90
CA GLN A 264 31.49 -116.66 44.52
C GLN A 264 30.31 -115.68 44.38
N LEU A 265 29.18 -115.96 45.02
CA LEU A 265 28.00 -115.09 45.04
C LEU A 265 28.34 -113.72 45.64
N LEU A 266 29.01 -113.71 46.80
CA LEU A 266 29.46 -112.47 47.42
C LEU A 266 30.44 -111.70 46.52
N LYS A 267 31.41 -112.40 45.93
CA LYS A 267 32.40 -111.79 45.03
C LYS A 267 31.73 -111.14 43.81
N ASN A 268 30.79 -111.81 43.17
CA ASN A 268 30.06 -111.28 42.02
C ASN A 268 29.25 -110.05 42.40
N THR A 269 28.49 -110.12 43.49
CA THR A 269 27.66 -109.01 44.00
C THR A 269 28.52 -107.76 44.29
N LEU A 270 29.66 -107.94 44.97
CA LEU A 270 30.55 -106.82 45.29
C LEU A 270 31.27 -106.25 44.06
N ASN A 271 31.59 -107.06 43.05
CA ASN A 271 32.17 -106.56 41.80
C ASN A 271 31.16 -105.71 41.02
N THR A 272 29.91 -106.16 40.93
CA THR A 272 28.82 -105.36 40.35
C THR A 272 28.63 -104.06 41.12
N ALA A 273 28.64 -104.10 42.45
CA ALA A 273 28.54 -102.89 43.28
C ALA A 273 29.69 -101.90 43.07
N LYS A 274 30.92 -102.38 42.90
CA LYS A 274 32.08 -101.52 42.58
C LYS A 274 31.96 -100.89 41.20
N SER A 275 31.55 -101.66 40.20
CA SER A 275 31.30 -101.13 38.85
C SER A 275 30.21 -100.06 38.86
N GLN A 276 29.12 -100.31 39.60
CA GLN A 276 28.01 -99.37 39.71
C GLN A 276 28.43 -98.08 40.43
N ARG A 277 29.20 -98.19 41.52
CA ARG A 277 29.78 -97.04 42.21
C ARG A 277 30.63 -96.17 41.29
N ALA A 278 31.52 -96.78 40.49
CA ALA A 278 32.37 -96.03 39.56
C ALA A 278 31.53 -95.29 38.49
N ARG A 279 30.44 -95.93 38.01
CA ARG A 279 29.50 -95.32 37.07
C ARG A 279 28.74 -94.15 37.69
N LEU A 280 28.26 -94.29 38.93
CA LEU A 280 27.60 -93.22 39.68
C LEU A 280 28.56 -92.05 39.98
N GLU A 281 29.81 -92.32 40.34
CA GLU A 281 30.84 -91.28 40.58
C GLU A 281 31.16 -90.50 39.29
N GLN A 282 31.34 -91.19 38.16
CA GLN A 282 31.53 -90.55 36.85
C GLN A 282 30.29 -89.76 36.40
N GLY A 283 29.09 -90.31 36.62
CA GLY A 283 27.83 -89.61 36.40
C GLY A 283 27.74 -88.31 37.20
N ALA A 284 28.01 -88.35 38.49
CA ALA A 284 27.97 -87.17 39.35
C ALA A 284 28.94 -86.06 38.88
N GLU A 285 30.14 -86.42 38.41
CA GLU A 285 31.12 -85.47 37.87
C GLU A 285 30.63 -84.84 36.55
N THR A 286 30.21 -85.66 35.58
CA THR A 286 29.69 -85.17 34.29
C THR A 286 28.45 -84.29 34.44
N TRP A 287 27.57 -84.61 35.39
CA TRP A 287 26.39 -83.79 35.73
C TRP A 287 26.77 -82.42 36.30
N ARG A 288 27.76 -82.38 37.19
CA ARG A 288 28.27 -81.13 37.76
C ARG A 288 28.87 -80.24 36.67
N ASP A 289 29.63 -80.81 35.74
CA ASP A 289 30.27 -80.05 34.67
C ASP A 289 29.23 -79.51 33.66
N TYR A 290 28.18 -80.30 33.35
CA TYR A 290 27.03 -79.85 32.56
C TYR A 290 26.29 -78.70 33.24
N THR A 291 25.89 -78.87 34.51
CA THR A 291 25.13 -77.84 35.26
C THR A 291 25.94 -76.55 35.44
N GLN A 292 27.25 -76.61 35.68
CA GLN A 292 28.09 -75.42 35.76
C GLN A 292 28.19 -74.68 34.42
N THR A 293 28.28 -75.42 33.31
CA THR A 293 28.32 -74.81 31.96
C THR A 293 26.97 -74.21 31.58
N LEU A 294 25.86 -74.86 31.98
CA LEU A 294 24.49 -74.36 31.80
C LEU A 294 24.32 -72.99 32.46
N GLU A 295 24.75 -72.84 33.71
CA GLU A 295 24.68 -71.57 34.45
C GLU A 295 25.56 -70.47 33.83
N ARG A 296 26.74 -70.82 33.28
CA ARG A 296 27.58 -69.86 32.55
C ARG A 296 26.86 -69.31 31.32
N VAL A 297 26.25 -70.17 30.52
CA VAL A 297 25.47 -69.76 29.33
C VAL A 297 24.27 -68.90 29.74
N ARG A 298 23.52 -69.29 30.79
CA ARG A 298 22.40 -68.48 31.33
C ARG A 298 22.89 -67.09 31.77
N ALA A 299 24.04 -66.99 32.42
CA ALA A 299 24.63 -65.73 32.85
C ALA A 299 25.06 -64.84 31.66
N VAL A 300 25.58 -65.43 30.57
CA VAL A 300 25.89 -64.71 29.32
C VAL A 300 24.59 -64.16 28.71
N ILE A 301 23.56 -64.98 28.55
CA ILE A 301 22.25 -64.55 28.02
C ILE A 301 21.69 -63.39 28.85
N ALA A 302 21.72 -63.49 30.18
CA ALA A 302 21.17 -62.47 31.06
C ALA A 302 21.90 -61.12 30.94
N ARG A 303 23.25 -61.11 30.90
CA ARG A 303 24.04 -59.87 30.83
C ARG A 303 24.01 -59.20 29.46
N SER A 304 23.76 -59.97 28.39
CA SER A 304 23.72 -59.46 27.01
C SER A 304 22.35 -58.90 26.61
N ARG A 305 21.32 -59.01 27.47
CA ARG A 305 20.02 -58.36 27.25
C ARG A 305 20.17 -56.84 27.27
N PHE A 306 19.64 -56.17 26.26
CA PHE A 306 19.66 -54.72 26.12
C PHE A 306 18.26 -54.12 26.19
N THR A 307 18.15 -52.95 26.80
CA THR A 307 16.95 -52.10 26.81
C THR A 307 17.32 -50.71 26.33
N ASP A 308 16.52 -50.14 25.43
CA ASP A 308 16.75 -48.81 24.90
C ASP A 308 16.73 -47.74 26.01
N GLU A 309 17.80 -46.94 26.09
CA GLU A 309 17.81 -45.74 26.92
C GLU A 309 17.04 -44.60 26.23
N PRO A 310 16.38 -43.71 26.99
CA PRO A 310 15.64 -42.58 26.44
C PRO A 310 16.57 -41.65 25.65
N VAL A 311 16.21 -41.40 24.40
CA VAL A 311 17.00 -40.59 23.46
C VAL A 311 16.34 -39.25 23.24
N THR A 312 17.12 -38.17 23.25
CA THR A 312 16.65 -36.81 22.93
C THR A 312 17.38 -36.18 21.72
N THR A 313 18.46 -36.81 21.26
CA THR A 313 19.33 -36.33 20.19
C THR A 313 19.87 -37.51 19.36
N LEU A 314 20.33 -37.24 18.13
CA LEU A 314 21.01 -38.23 17.29
C LEU A 314 22.18 -38.92 18.01
N ALA A 315 22.97 -38.16 18.79
CA ALA A 315 24.08 -38.71 19.58
C ALA A 315 23.61 -39.74 20.63
N GLY A 316 22.44 -39.52 21.24
CA GLY A 316 21.84 -40.49 22.16
C GLY A 316 21.40 -41.78 21.44
N LEU A 317 20.91 -41.67 20.20
CA LEU A 317 20.57 -42.84 19.37
C LEU A 317 21.82 -43.66 19.02
N GLN A 318 22.89 -42.98 18.60
CA GLN A 318 24.18 -43.59 18.29
C GLN A 318 24.79 -44.30 19.51
N PHE A 319 24.58 -43.77 20.72
CA PHE A 319 25.01 -44.42 21.95
C PHE A 319 24.27 -45.74 22.22
N ASN A 320 22.96 -45.81 21.97
CA ASN A 320 22.21 -47.07 22.05
C ASN A 320 22.72 -48.09 21.01
N ILE A 321 23.00 -47.66 19.77
CA ILE A 321 23.60 -48.52 18.73
C ILE A 321 24.95 -49.10 19.20
N GLN A 322 25.82 -48.26 19.80
CA GLN A 322 27.11 -48.71 20.33
C GLN A 322 26.95 -49.73 21.47
N LYS A 323 25.99 -49.53 22.38
CA LYS A 323 25.69 -50.49 23.46
C LYS A 323 25.19 -51.82 22.93
N ILE A 324 24.25 -51.82 21.98
CA ILE A 324 23.76 -53.05 21.34
C ILE A 324 24.91 -53.76 20.61
N THR A 325 25.75 -53.01 19.88
CA THR A 325 26.92 -53.56 19.19
C THR A 325 27.90 -54.19 20.18
N HIS A 326 28.12 -53.57 21.34
CA HIS A 326 28.96 -54.17 22.38
C HIS A 326 28.35 -55.45 22.95
N ALA A 327 27.04 -55.47 23.22
CA ALA A 327 26.33 -56.66 23.70
C ALA A 327 26.38 -57.82 22.68
N LEU A 328 26.21 -57.51 21.39
CA LEU A 328 26.36 -58.47 20.28
C LEU A 328 27.78 -59.04 20.22
N ASN A 329 28.80 -58.18 20.32
CA ASN A 329 30.18 -58.64 20.34
C ASN A 329 30.48 -59.49 21.58
N ASP A 330 29.97 -59.13 22.76
CA ASP A 330 30.16 -59.93 23.99
C ASP A 330 29.54 -61.33 23.83
N ILE A 331 28.26 -61.43 23.41
CA ILE A 331 27.61 -62.73 23.25
C ILE A 331 28.26 -63.56 22.13
N GLN A 332 28.66 -62.96 21.01
CA GLN A 332 29.38 -63.65 19.94
C GLN A 332 30.76 -64.17 20.41
N ASN A 333 31.50 -63.38 21.19
CA ASN A 333 32.78 -63.81 21.76
C ASN A 333 32.63 -64.96 22.77
N GLN A 334 31.42 -65.19 23.28
CA GLN A 334 31.11 -66.24 24.26
C GLN A 334 30.39 -67.44 23.61
N GLN A 335 30.29 -67.48 22.28
CA GLN A 335 29.70 -68.60 21.54
C GLN A 335 30.31 -69.97 21.93
N PHE A 336 31.60 -69.99 22.28
CA PHE A 336 32.28 -71.20 22.72
C PHE A 336 31.68 -71.81 24.00
N GLU A 337 31.03 -71.02 24.86
CA GLU A 337 30.35 -71.52 26.07
C GLU A 337 29.09 -72.32 25.71
N LEU A 338 28.34 -71.85 24.69
CA LEU A 338 27.18 -72.57 24.18
C LEU A 338 27.60 -73.87 23.49
N ASP A 339 28.68 -73.82 22.69
CA ASP A 339 29.23 -75.01 22.04
C ASP A 339 29.71 -76.04 23.08
N LEU A 340 30.36 -75.57 24.16
CA LEU A 340 30.77 -76.40 25.29
C LEU A 340 29.57 -76.99 26.04
N LEU A 341 28.49 -76.22 26.23
CA LEU A 341 27.25 -76.72 26.84
C LEU A 341 26.66 -77.86 26.00
N ILE A 342 26.63 -77.71 24.68
CA ILE A 342 26.14 -78.75 23.75
C ILE A 342 27.02 -80.01 23.90
N GLU A 343 28.35 -79.88 23.93
CA GLU A 343 29.26 -81.00 24.14
C GLU A 343 29.00 -81.74 25.47
N ARG A 344 28.98 -81.01 26.60
CA ARG A 344 28.73 -81.61 27.93
C ARG A 344 27.34 -82.24 28.03
N SER A 345 26.36 -81.64 27.38
CA SER A 345 25.01 -82.17 27.38
C SER A 345 24.91 -83.51 26.62
N GLN A 346 25.64 -83.67 25.51
CA GLN A 346 25.71 -84.94 24.79
C GLN A 346 26.38 -86.02 25.64
N GLU A 347 27.40 -85.68 26.43
CA GLU A 347 28.05 -86.60 27.37
C GLU A 347 27.05 -87.12 28.42
N VAL A 348 26.28 -86.22 29.04
CA VAL A 348 25.24 -86.59 30.02
C VAL A 348 24.12 -87.40 29.35
N LEU A 349 23.64 -87.00 28.17
CA LEU A 349 22.59 -87.73 27.43
C LEU A 349 22.95 -89.19 27.11
N ARG A 350 24.24 -89.52 26.94
CA ARG A 350 24.66 -90.92 26.69
C ARG A 350 24.47 -91.83 27.91
N LEU A 351 24.54 -91.26 29.12
CA LEU A 351 24.47 -92.01 30.37
C LEU A 351 23.09 -91.93 31.04
N ALA A 352 22.28 -90.93 30.66
CA ALA A 352 21.00 -90.61 31.28
C ALA A 352 19.93 -91.69 31.03
N ASP A 353 19.01 -91.81 31.99
CA ASP A 353 17.76 -92.54 31.82
C ASP A 353 16.82 -91.86 30.81
N ALA A 354 15.66 -92.47 30.54
CA ALA A 354 14.71 -91.92 29.56
C ALA A 354 14.06 -90.59 29.98
N ASN A 355 13.93 -90.32 31.28
CA ASN A 355 13.27 -89.12 31.81
C ASN A 355 14.22 -87.92 31.82
N ASN A 356 15.43 -88.08 32.35
CA ASN A 356 16.45 -87.03 32.30
C ASN A 356 16.84 -86.74 30.85
N LYS A 357 16.88 -87.73 29.94
CA LYS A 357 17.12 -87.47 28.49
C LYS A 357 16.17 -86.42 27.93
N LYS A 358 14.86 -86.61 28.10
CA LYS A 358 13.85 -85.66 27.63
C LYS A 358 14.01 -84.29 28.28
N THR A 359 14.28 -84.26 29.58
CA THR A 359 14.42 -83.01 30.34
C THR A 359 15.64 -82.21 29.88
N ILE A 360 16.78 -82.88 29.72
CA ILE A 360 18.04 -82.27 29.26
C ILE A 360 17.91 -81.81 27.80
N GLU A 361 17.33 -82.62 26.91
CA GLU A 361 17.05 -82.23 25.52
C GLU A 361 16.18 -80.97 25.43
N ALA A 362 15.12 -80.90 26.24
CA ALA A 362 14.26 -79.73 26.32
C ALA A 362 15.03 -78.49 26.80
N GLN A 363 15.83 -78.61 27.87
CA GLN A 363 16.63 -77.51 28.40
C GLN A 363 17.68 -76.98 27.41
N ILE A 364 18.37 -77.86 26.67
CA ILE A 364 19.33 -77.44 25.63
C ILE A 364 18.60 -76.72 24.51
N SER A 365 17.45 -77.25 24.08
CA SER A 365 16.67 -76.65 23.00
C SER A 365 16.15 -75.27 23.38
N GLU A 366 15.67 -75.10 24.61
CA GLU A 366 15.18 -73.82 25.16
C GLU A 366 16.31 -72.80 25.21
N ILE A 367 17.45 -73.12 25.84
CA ILE A 367 18.58 -72.19 25.96
C ILE A 367 19.18 -71.84 24.60
N SER A 368 19.30 -72.81 23.69
CA SER A 368 19.81 -72.56 22.33
C SER A 368 18.86 -71.65 21.55
N ALA A 369 17.54 -71.80 21.74
CA ALA A 369 16.55 -70.92 21.15
C ALA A 369 16.64 -69.51 21.75
N GLU A 370 16.72 -69.38 23.08
CA GLU A 370 16.89 -68.09 23.77
C GLU A 370 18.15 -67.34 23.29
N TRP A 371 19.27 -68.05 23.17
CA TRP A 371 20.52 -67.46 22.66
C TRP A 371 20.34 -66.92 21.23
N LYS A 372 19.76 -67.74 20.34
CA LYS A 372 19.54 -67.35 18.95
C LYS A 372 18.55 -66.20 18.81
N GLU A 373 17.46 -66.23 19.58
CA GLU A 373 16.46 -65.17 19.61
C GLU A 373 17.07 -63.86 20.08
N LEU A 374 17.84 -63.89 21.18
CA LEU A 374 18.54 -62.72 21.71
C LEU A 374 19.50 -62.11 20.69
N VAL A 375 20.36 -62.93 20.05
CA VAL A 375 21.28 -62.45 19.01
C VAL A 375 20.51 -61.81 17.86
N SER A 376 19.50 -62.51 17.31
CA SER A 376 18.72 -61.99 16.18
C SER A 376 17.93 -60.72 16.53
N GLY A 377 17.43 -60.63 17.76
CA GLY A 377 16.70 -59.47 18.26
C GLY A 377 17.61 -58.25 18.43
N LEU A 378 18.81 -58.45 18.97
CA LEU A 378 19.83 -57.41 19.07
C LEU A 378 20.31 -56.96 17.67
N GLU A 379 20.56 -57.87 16.74
CA GLU A 379 20.93 -57.54 15.35
C GLU A 379 19.84 -56.74 14.65
N GLY A 380 18.59 -57.22 14.68
CA GLY A 380 17.45 -56.51 14.09
C GLY A 380 17.21 -55.15 14.72
N ARG A 381 17.41 -55.01 16.04
CA ARG A 381 17.29 -53.72 16.74
C ARG A 381 18.42 -52.76 16.35
N ARG A 382 19.67 -53.22 16.27
CA ARG A 382 20.82 -52.42 15.81
C ARG A 382 20.56 -51.89 14.41
N ASP A 383 20.20 -52.76 13.47
CA ASP A 383 19.99 -52.39 12.07
C ASP A 383 18.84 -51.39 11.92
N ALA A 384 17.75 -51.56 12.68
CA ALA A 384 16.66 -50.59 12.73
C ALA A 384 17.10 -49.22 13.28
N LEU A 385 17.94 -49.21 14.33
CA LEU A 385 18.48 -47.96 14.88
C LEU A 385 19.50 -47.30 13.96
N GLU A 386 20.35 -48.06 13.26
CA GLU A 386 21.29 -47.53 12.27
C GLU A 386 20.55 -46.89 11.07
N ALA A 387 19.51 -47.55 10.58
CA ALA A 387 18.64 -46.99 9.54
C ALA A 387 17.98 -45.68 10.00
N LEU A 388 17.49 -45.65 11.25
CA LEU A 388 16.90 -44.43 11.84
C LEU A 388 17.96 -43.33 12.07
N SER A 389 19.18 -43.69 12.50
CA SER A 389 20.29 -42.75 12.67
C SER A 389 20.61 -42.04 11.37
N LYS A 390 20.74 -42.79 10.27
CA LYS A 390 20.96 -42.22 8.94
C LYS A 390 19.81 -41.31 8.51
N HIS A 391 18.57 -41.72 8.77
CA HIS A 391 17.40 -40.90 8.46
C HIS A 391 17.37 -39.58 9.27
N TRP A 392 17.76 -39.62 10.53
CA TRP A 392 17.86 -38.44 11.38
C TRP A 392 19.04 -37.53 10.95
N GLU A 393 20.17 -38.08 10.51
CA GLU A 393 21.26 -37.31 9.89
C GLU A 393 20.78 -36.53 8.64
N ASP A 394 20.02 -37.19 7.76
CA ASP A 394 19.42 -36.54 6.58
C ASP A 394 18.46 -35.40 6.98
N LEU A 395 17.65 -35.61 8.03
CA LEU A 395 16.78 -34.57 8.59
C LEU A 395 17.58 -33.37 9.11
N GLU A 396 18.62 -33.58 9.92
CA GLU A 396 19.45 -32.48 10.46
C GLU A 396 20.20 -31.73 9.36
N ALA A 397 20.68 -32.43 8.32
CA ALA A 397 21.34 -31.81 7.18
C ALA A 397 20.39 -30.91 6.38
N GLN A 398 19.18 -31.40 6.07
CA GLN A 398 18.17 -30.60 5.37
C GLN A 398 17.68 -29.43 6.22
N TRP A 399 17.53 -29.64 7.53
CA TRP A 399 17.21 -28.58 8.49
C TRP A 399 18.22 -27.45 8.48
N SER A 400 19.51 -27.77 8.61
CA SER A 400 20.58 -26.76 8.63
C SER A 400 20.66 -25.99 7.31
N LEU A 401 20.43 -26.66 6.18
CA LEU A 401 20.40 -26.04 4.86
C LEU A 401 19.27 -25.00 4.74
N ILE A 402 18.05 -25.34 5.17
CA ILE A 402 16.93 -24.41 5.11
C ILE A 402 17.10 -23.23 6.08
N GLU A 403 17.59 -23.46 7.30
CA GLU A 403 17.84 -22.41 8.29
C GLU A 403 18.88 -21.39 7.79
N THR A 404 19.95 -21.87 7.13
CA THR A 404 20.96 -21.02 6.49
C THR A 404 20.35 -20.18 5.36
N LYS A 405 19.50 -20.78 4.51
CA LYS A 405 18.84 -20.07 3.41
C LYS A 405 17.81 -19.05 3.89
N VAL A 406 17.00 -19.38 4.90
CA VAL A 406 16.04 -18.47 5.54
C VAL A 406 16.78 -17.23 6.04
N THR A 407 17.84 -17.43 6.83
CA THR A 407 18.64 -16.33 7.38
C THR A 407 19.26 -15.46 6.28
N ALA A 408 19.79 -16.08 5.23
CA ALA A 408 20.40 -15.35 4.11
C ALA A 408 19.38 -14.50 3.33
N ILE A 409 18.17 -15.03 3.09
CA ILE A 409 17.10 -14.30 2.38
C ILE A 409 16.53 -13.19 3.28
N GLU A 410 16.35 -13.45 4.58
CA GLU A 410 15.94 -12.43 5.56
C GLU A 410 16.90 -11.25 5.59
N GLU A 411 18.21 -11.49 5.70
CA GLU A 411 19.21 -10.43 5.73
C GLU A 411 19.25 -9.62 4.43
N LYS A 412 19.20 -10.29 3.27
CA LYS A 412 19.07 -9.59 1.97
C LYS A 412 17.80 -8.74 1.92
N GLY A 413 16.68 -9.27 2.42
CA GLY A 413 15.39 -8.56 2.46
C GLY A 413 15.35 -7.38 3.44
N LYS A 414 16.16 -7.39 4.51
CA LYS A 414 16.33 -6.25 5.44
C LYS A 414 17.21 -5.16 4.85
N LEU A 415 18.28 -5.55 4.15
CA LEU A 415 19.22 -4.61 3.51
C LEU A 415 18.64 -3.93 2.26
N LEU A 416 17.56 -4.47 1.71
CA LEU A 416 16.91 -3.89 0.54
C LEU A 416 16.22 -2.56 0.89
N ASP A 417 16.69 -1.48 0.27
CA ASP A 417 16.11 -0.16 0.45
C ASP A 417 14.81 -0.01 -0.36
N THR A 418 13.72 0.28 0.34
CA THR A 418 12.37 0.45 -0.22
C THR A 418 11.96 1.92 -0.35
N VAL A 419 12.84 2.86 0.00
CA VAL A 419 12.57 4.29 -0.16
C VAL A 419 12.67 4.67 -1.65
N VAL A 420 11.57 5.18 -2.21
CA VAL A 420 11.48 5.54 -3.63
C VAL A 420 12.28 6.82 -3.90
N ARG A 421 13.39 6.71 -4.65
CA ARG A 421 14.24 7.86 -5.02
C ARG A 421 14.06 8.33 -6.46
N SER A 422 13.86 7.39 -7.37
CA SER A 422 13.72 7.60 -8.80
C SER A 422 12.90 6.45 -9.40
N LYS A 423 12.41 6.62 -10.62
CA LYS A 423 11.69 5.55 -11.34
C LYS A 423 12.59 4.34 -11.57
N GLN A 424 13.84 4.57 -11.95
CA GLN A 424 14.82 3.50 -12.17
C GLN A 424 15.12 2.72 -10.88
N HIS A 425 15.33 3.43 -9.76
CA HIS A 425 15.55 2.79 -8.46
C HIS A 425 14.36 1.89 -8.09
N LEU A 426 13.13 2.33 -8.35
CA LEU A 426 11.94 1.54 -8.07
C LEU A 426 11.87 0.25 -8.89
N TYR A 427 12.19 0.30 -10.19
CA TYR A 427 12.32 -0.92 -11.02
C TYR A 427 13.39 -1.89 -10.49
N ASP A 428 14.55 -1.37 -10.10
CA ASP A 428 15.64 -2.20 -9.56
C ASP A 428 15.22 -2.86 -8.24
N THR A 429 14.57 -2.12 -7.33
CA THR A 429 14.02 -2.63 -6.07
C THR A 429 12.95 -3.70 -6.32
N ILE A 430 12.01 -3.47 -7.25
CA ILE A 430 10.97 -4.44 -7.63
C ILE A 430 11.60 -5.73 -8.16
N LYS A 431 12.61 -5.62 -9.04
CA LYS A 431 13.32 -6.78 -9.58
C LYS A 431 13.97 -7.60 -8.46
N SER A 432 14.70 -6.94 -7.55
CA SER A 432 15.33 -7.63 -6.42
C SER A 432 14.30 -8.25 -5.45
N LEU A 433 13.16 -7.59 -5.21
CA LEU A 433 12.08 -8.15 -4.38
C LEU A 433 11.47 -9.40 -5.04
N HIS A 434 11.19 -9.37 -6.34
CA HIS A 434 10.67 -10.53 -7.08
C HIS A 434 11.65 -11.71 -7.06
N GLU A 435 12.95 -11.45 -7.23
CA GLU A 435 14.00 -12.47 -7.12
C GLU A 435 14.03 -13.09 -5.71
N LEU A 436 13.96 -12.25 -4.66
CA LEU A 436 13.91 -12.70 -3.26
C LEU A 436 12.64 -13.49 -2.93
N VAL A 437 11.47 -13.06 -3.40
CA VAL A 437 10.20 -13.78 -3.24
C VAL A 437 10.31 -15.15 -3.92
N THR A 438 10.85 -15.22 -5.14
CA THR A 438 11.04 -16.48 -5.86
C THR A 438 12.03 -17.41 -5.15
N GLU A 439 13.12 -16.87 -4.59
CA GLU A 439 14.04 -17.64 -3.73
C GLU A 439 13.36 -18.14 -2.44
N ALA A 440 12.55 -17.30 -1.78
CA ALA A 440 11.84 -17.64 -0.57
C ALA A 440 10.77 -18.71 -0.81
N GLU A 441 10.02 -18.64 -1.92
CA GLU A 441 9.01 -19.64 -2.28
C GLU A 441 9.60 -21.04 -2.50
N LYS A 442 10.85 -21.12 -2.99
CA LYS A 442 11.58 -22.41 -3.09
C LYS A 442 11.84 -23.06 -1.74
N LEU A 443 11.73 -22.33 -0.63
CA LEU A 443 11.86 -22.88 0.72
C LEU A 443 10.61 -23.65 1.18
N LYS A 444 9.42 -23.37 0.62
CA LYS A 444 8.19 -24.13 0.95
C LYS A 444 8.31 -25.64 0.71
N PRO A 445 8.69 -26.11 -0.49
CA PRO A 445 8.86 -27.56 -0.72
C PRO A 445 9.99 -28.14 0.14
N MET A 446 11.06 -27.39 0.42
CA MET A 446 12.14 -27.83 1.31
C MET A 446 11.65 -27.99 2.77
N ALA A 447 10.82 -27.07 3.28
CA ALA A 447 10.23 -27.17 4.62
C ALA A 447 9.26 -28.36 4.72
N ALA A 448 8.50 -28.63 3.65
CA ALA A 448 7.64 -29.79 3.57
C ALA A 448 8.44 -31.11 3.55
N GLU A 449 9.60 -31.13 2.87
CA GLU A 449 10.53 -32.27 2.88
C GLU A 449 11.11 -32.52 4.28
N VAL A 450 11.58 -31.48 4.97
CA VAL A 450 12.03 -31.57 6.37
C VAL A 450 10.93 -32.13 7.29
N LYS A 451 9.68 -31.70 7.09
CA LYS A 451 8.53 -32.25 7.82
C LYS A 451 8.27 -33.72 7.50
N ALA A 452 8.38 -34.13 6.24
CA ALA A 452 8.24 -35.53 5.84
C ALA A 452 9.34 -36.42 6.45
N LEU A 453 10.59 -35.96 6.43
CA LEU A 453 11.74 -36.65 7.04
C LEU A 453 11.64 -36.76 8.57
N SER A 454 10.89 -35.87 9.21
CA SER A 454 10.74 -35.90 10.67
C SER A 454 9.86 -37.04 11.19
N GLY A 455 8.98 -37.62 10.35
CA GLY A 455 7.97 -38.59 10.77
C GLY A 455 8.52 -39.82 11.52
N PRO A 456 9.50 -40.55 10.95
CA PRO A 456 10.10 -41.70 11.62
C PRO A 456 10.85 -41.34 12.91
N VAL A 457 11.50 -40.17 12.96
CA VAL A 457 12.19 -39.67 14.16
C VAL A 457 11.20 -39.31 15.26
N LEU A 458 10.09 -38.64 14.92
CA LEU A 458 9.01 -38.32 15.85
C LEU A 458 8.33 -39.57 16.39
N ALA A 459 8.02 -40.55 15.53
CA ALA A 459 7.41 -41.81 15.94
C ALA A 459 8.32 -42.59 16.90
N TYR A 460 9.63 -42.60 16.65
CA TYR A 460 10.61 -43.17 17.56
C TYR A 460 10.63 -42.42 18.90
N LEU A 461 10.83 -41.11 18.88
CA LEU A 461 10.90 -40.31 20.11
C LEU A 461 9.62 -40.46 20.95
N ALA A 462 8.44 -40.40 20.33
CA ALA A 462 7.15 -40.54 21.02
C ALA A 462 6.97 -41.90 21.70
N ALA A 463 7.55 -42.97 21.15
CA ALA A 463 7.46 -44.32 21.72
C ALA A 463 8.27 -44.49 23.02
N PHE A 464 9.33 -43.70 23.22
CA PHE A 464 10.23 -43.83 24.37
C PHE A 464 10.18 -42.61 25.33
N THR A 465 10.02 -41.40 24.79
CA THR A 465 9.97 -40.12 25.53
C THR A 465 9.18 -39.05 24.76
N GLU A 466 7.99 -38.72 25.24
CA GLU A 466 7.06 -37.78 24.60
C GLU A 466 7.60 -36.33 24.52
N ALA A 467 8.33 -35.85 25.53
CA ALA A 467 8.81 -34.47 25.60
C ALA A 467 9.79 -34.07 24.46
N PRO A 468 10.83 -34.87 24.13
CA PRO A 468 11.67 -34.63 22.95
C PRO A 468 10.91 -34.63 21.62
N ALA A 469 9.89 -35.49 21.47
CA ALA A 469 9.05 -35.52 20.27
C ALA A 469 8.28 -34.19 20.12
N HIS A 470 7.62 -33.73 21.19
CA HIS A 470 6.93 -32.44 21.21
C HIS A 470 7.89 -31.27 20.95
N ALA A 471 9.11 -31.31 21.51
CA ALA A 471 10.12 -30.27 21.27
C ALA A 471 10.58 -30.21 19.80
N LEU A 472 10.72 -31.36 19.13
CA LEU A 472 11.03 -31.42 17.70
C LEU A 472 9.84 -30.91 16.86
N GLU A 473 8.60 -31.27 17.23
CA GLU A 473 7.38 -30.81 16.57
C GLU A 473 7.17 -29.30 16.69
N GLU A 474 7.43 -28.71 17.87
CA GLU A 474 7.47 -27.26 18.04
C GLU A 474 8.52 -26.59 17.16
N LYS A 475 9.73 -27.16 17.08
CA LYS A 475 10.78 -26.64 16.21
C LYS A 475 10.31 -26.67 14.76
N LEU A 476 9.75 -27.78 14.29
CA LEU A 476 9.20 -27.94 12.91
C LEU A 476 8.17 -26.87 12.59
N ASN A 477 7.24 -26.63 13.52
CA ASN A 477 6.24 -25.57 13.37
C ASN A 477 6.87 -24.18 13.35
N LYS A 478 7.89 -23.91 14.19
CA LYS A 478 8.62 -22.63 14.17
C LYS A 478 9.35 -22.39 12.85
N LEU A 479 10.00 -23.41 12.28
CA LEU A 479 10.65 -23.32 10.97
C LEU A 479 9.63 -23.06 9.85
N GLN A 480 8.52 -23.79 9.86
CA GLN A 480 7.45 -23.62 8.87
C GLN A 480 6.83 -22.21 8.94
N ASN A 481 6.54 -21.73 10.15
CA ASN A 481 6.05 -20.36 10.37
C ASN A 481 7.07 -19.29 9.97
N SER A 482 8.38 -19.53 10.20
CA SER A 482 9.44 -18.60 9.78
C SER A 482 9.50 -18.47 8.26
N VAL A 483 9.45 -19.59 7.53
CA VAL A 483 9.39 -19.59 6.05
C VAL A 483 8.14 -18.88 5.54
N GLU A 484 6.97 -19.16 6.11
CA GLU A 484 5.71 -18.50 5.70
C GLU A 484 5.73 -17.00 5.99
N SER A 485 6.19 -16.59 7.18
CA SER A 485 6.30 -15.18 7.57
C SER A 485 7.30 -14.42 6.71
N LEU A 486 8.42 -15.04 6.32
CA LEU A 486 9.41 -14.45 5.43
C LEU A 486 8.81 -14.19 4.04
N ILE A 487 8.12 -15.19 3.48
CA ILE A 487 7.44 -15.07 2.19
C ILE A 487 6.39 -13.96 2.25
N ASP A 488 5.53 -13.94 3.27
CA ASP A 488 4.48 -12.93 3.43
C ASP A 488 5.06 -11.51 3.56
N THR A 489 6.14 -11.36 4.33
CA THR A 489 6.85 -10.09 4.48
C THR A 489 7.44 -9.59 3.15
N LEU A 490 8.10 -10.48 2.39
CA LEU A 490 8.68 -10.13 1.09
C LEU A 490 7.60 -9.86 0.04
N GLN A 491 6.52 -10.64 0.01
CA GLN A 491 5.37 -10.42 -0.88
C GLN A 491 4.68 -9.09 -0.58
N THR A 492 4.50 -8.74 0.70
CA THR A 492 3.93 -7.45 1.11
C THR A 492 4.82 -6.29 0.65
N LYS A 493 6.14 -6.41 0.80
CA LYS A 493 7.10 -5.41 0.29
C LYS A 493 7.06 -5.32 -1.25
N SER A 494 7.01 -6.45 -1.95
CA SER A 494 6.94 -6.50 -3.42
C SER A 494 5.68 -5.81 -3.93
N LYS A 495 4.51 -6.20 -3.40
CA LYS A 495 3.22 -5.61 -3.77
C LYS A 495 3.19 -4.11 -3.53
N LYS A 496 3.73 -3.65 -2.40
CA LYS A 496 3.84 -2.22 -2.12
C LYS A 496 4.73 -1.50 -3.14
N ALA A 497 5.87 -2.09 -3.52
CA ALA A 497 6.74 -1.50 -4.52
C ALA A 497 6.07 -1.41 -5.90
N ASP A 498 5.28 -2.42 -6.29
CA ASP A 498 4.47 -2.40 -7.51
C ASP A 498 3.38 -1.31 -7.45
N GLU A 499 2.66 -1.19 -6.33
CA GLU A 499 1.66 -0.13 -6.10
C GLU A 499 2.29 1.28 -6.14
N ASP A 500 3.48 1.44 -5.57
CA ASP A 500 4.25 2.69 -5.60
C ASP A 500 4.65 3.05 -7.06
N LEU A 501 4.97 2.05 -7.90
CA LEU A 501 5.31 2.26 -9.31
C LEU A 501 4.08 2.67 -10.13
N GLU A 502 2.96 1.99 -9.94
CA GLU A 502 1.70 2.34 -10.62
C GLU A 502 1.26 3.77 -10.24
N THR A 503 1.39 4.12 -8.96
CA THR A 503 1.12 5.47 -8.47
C THR A 503 2.06 6.51 -9.08
N PHE A 504 3.35 6.18 -9.19
CA PHE A 504 4.35 7.03 -9.84
C PHE A 504 3.97 7.29 -11.30
N GLU A 505 3.73 6.24 -12.08
CA GLU A 505 3.39 6.32 -13.51
C GLU A 505 2.06 7.03 -13.76
N SER A 506 1.07 6.82 -12.89
CA SER A 506 -0.20 7.56 -12.96
C SER A 506 0.00 9.05 -12.71
N THR A 507 0.88 9.41 -11.77
CA THR A 507 1.18 10.82 -11.47
C THR A 507 1.92 11.46 -12.63
N GLU A 508 2.88 10.76 -13.24
CA GLU A 508 3.62 11.20 -14.43
C GLU A 508 2.68 11.47 -15.61
N ARG A 509 1.73 10.55 -15.87
CA ARG A 509 0.70 10.71 -16.91
C ARG A 509 -0.19 11.94 -16.70
N GLU A 510 -0.62 12.19 -15.47
CA GLU A 510 -1.47 13.35 -15.15
C GLU A 510 -0.68 14.67 -15.30
N ILE A 511 0.60 14.70 -14.93
CA ILE A 511 1.49 15.84 -15.17
C ILE A 511 1.55 16.17 -16.66
N ASP A 512 1.78 15.17 -17.52
CA ASP A 512 1.88 15.38 -18.95
C ASP A 512 0.56 15.84 -19.57
N GLN A 513 -0.59 15.32 -19.10
CA GLN A 513 -1.91 15.80 -19.52
C GLN A 513 -2.15 17.26 -19.14
N LEU A 514 -1.83 17.66 -17.91
CA LEU A 514 -1.97 19.05 -17.45
C LEU A 514 -1.04 19.98 -18.22
N ARG A 515 0.22 19.59 -18.45
CA ARG A 515 1.18 20.36 -19.28
C ARG A 515 0.68 20.53 -20.70
N LYS A 516 0.12 19.49 -21.31
CA LYS A 516 -0.47 19.57 -22.66
C LYS A 516 -1.60 20.59 -22.70
N ARG A 517 -2.56 20.50 -21.76
CA ARG A 517 -3.70 21.44 -21.67
C ARG A 517 -3.27 22.88 -21.40
N LEU A 518 -2.27 23.09 -20.54
CA LEU A 518 -1.69 24.41 -20.28
C LEU A 518 -1.02 24.98 -21.53
N ASN A 519 -0.22 24.20 -22.26
CA ASN A 519 0.39 24.64 -23.52
C ASN A 519 -0.66 24.96 -24.59
N GLU A 520 -1.71 24.15 -24.74
CA GLU A 520 -2.82 24.41 -25.67
C GLU A 520 -3.59 25.70 -25.30
N ALA A 521 -3.79 25.95 -24.00
CA ALA A 521 -4.40 27.19 -23.53
C ALA A 521 -3.46 28.40 -23.76
N ARG A 522 -2.15 28.22 -23.55
CA ARG A 522 -1.13 29.24 -23.83
C ARG A 522 -1.12 29.62 -25.30
N GLU A 523 -1.09 28.64 -26.21
CA GLU A 523 -1.15 28.91 -27.65
C GLU A 523 -2.45 29.62 -28.04
N ARG A 524 -3.60 29.20 -27.49
CA ARG A 524 -4.87 29.90 -27.71
C ARG A 524 -4.81 31.35 -27.22
N ALA A 525 -4.26 31.60 -26.03
CA ALA A 525 -4.12 32.95 -25.49
C ALA A 525 -3.19 33.81 -26.36
N SER A 526 -2.00 33.32 -26.72
CA SER A 526 -1.06 34.06 -27.56
C SER A 526 -1.63 34.40 -28.94
N ASN A 527 -2.39 33.47 -29.54
CA ASN A 527 -2.92 33.61 -30.90
C ASN A 527 -4.29 34.29 -30.99
N LEU A 528 -4.94 34.59 -29.85
CA LEU A 528 -6.24 35.25 -29.82
C LEU A 528 -6.17 36.60 -30.54
N TYR A 529 -7.12 36.83 -31.42
CA TYR A 529 -7.16 38.05 -32.20
C TYR A 529 -7.93 39.14 -31.45
N ILE A 530 -7.26 40.26 -31.15
CA ILE A 530 -7.78 41.29 -30.23
C ILE A 530 -8.17 42.62 -30.90
N PHE A 531 -7.83 42.79 -32.19
CA PHE A 531 -8.08 44.02 -32.95
C PHE A 531 -9.35 43.93 -33.81
N GLY A 532 -10.33 43.12 -33.42
CA GLY A 532 -11.64 43.11 -34.10
C GLY A 532 -12.40 44.43 -33.92
N PRO A 533 -13.34 44.77 -34.82
CA PRO A 533 -14.18 45.96 -34.68
C PRO A 533 -15.12 45.88 -33.47
N ASP A 534 -15.61 44.68 -33.14
CA ASP A 534 -16.40 44.42 -31.94
C ASP A 534 -15.50 44.08 -30.73
N GLN A 535 -15.19 45.12 -29.95
CA GLN A 535 -14.31 44.98 -28.78
C GLN A 535 -15.01 44.33 -27.59
N ASP A 536 -16.35 44.35 -27.52
CA ASP A 536 -17.11 43.72 -26.44
C ASP A 536 -17.16 42.20 -26.64
N ALA A 537 -17.42 41.72 -27.87
CA ALA A 537 -17.34 40.29 -28.19
C ALA A 537 -15.94 39.70 -27.98
N THR A 538 -14.90 40.48 -28.32
CA THR A 538 -13.49 40.10 -28.09
C THR A 538 -13.17 40.02 -26.59
N GLU A 539 -13.77 40.88 -25.76
CA GLU A 539 -13.62 40.84 -24.30
C GLU A 539 -14.30 39.62 -23.69
N GLU A 540 -15.51 39.25 -24.16
CA GLU A 540 -16.19 38.02 -23.73
C GLU A 540 -15.36 36.77 -24.04
N GLU A 541 -14.84 36.63 -25.27
CA GLU A 541 -14.00 35.48 -25.66
C GLU A 541 -12.71 35.40 -24.83
N LEU A 542 -12.10 36.55 -24.52
CA LEU A 542 -10.92 36.66 -23.66
C LEU A 542 -11.25 36.28 -22.20
N ASP A 543 -12.42 36.66 -21.70
CA ASP A 543 -12.89 36.36 -20.35
C ASP A 543 -13.18 34.87 -20.16
N GLU A 544 -13.79 34.21 -21.15
CA GLU A 544 -13.96 32.76 -21.17
C GLU A 544 -12.61 32.03 -21.15
N LEU A 545 -11.67 32.49 -21.98
CA LEU A 545 -10.32 31.92 -22.02
C LEU A 545 -9.57 32.13 -20.71
N ARG A 546 -9.68 33.33 -20.09
CA ARG A 546 -9.13 33.62 -18.76
C ARG A 546 -9.66 32.64 -17.74
N TRP A 547 -10.99 32.46 -17.68
CA TRP A 547 -11.61 31.55 -16.74
C TRP A 547 -11.10 30.12 -16.92
N ALA A 548 -10.99 29.64 -18.18
CA ALA A 548 -10.46 28.32 -18.47
C ALA A 548 -8.98 28.17 -18.04
N VAL A 549 -8.15 29.20 -18.25
CA VAL A 549 -6.76 29.24 -17.78
C VAL A 549 -6.70 29.20 -16.26
N GLU A 550 -7.49 30.02 -15.55
CA GLU A 550 -7.54 30.03 -14.08
C GLU A 550 -7.92 28.67 -13.49
N GLN A 551 -8.93 27.98 -14.06
CA GLN A 551 -9.30 26.63 -13.65
C GLN A 551 -8.16 25.61 -13.88
N LEU A 552 -7.42 25.73 -14.98
CA LEU A 552 -6.26 24.88 -15.28
C LEU A 552 -5.10 25.14 -14.31
N LEU A 553 -4.81 26.41 -14.01
CA LEU A 553 -3.77 26.79 -13.05
C LEU A 553 -4.08 26.27 -11.65
N GLU A 554 -5.33 26.43 -11.19
CA GLU A 554 -5.76 25.93 -9.88
C GLU A 554 -5.71 24.39 -9.83
N SER A 555 -6.11 23.72 -10.92
CA SER A 555 -5.99 22.26 -11.05
C SER A 555 -4.53 21.80 -10.96
N GLY A 556 -3.62 22.46 -11.69
CA GLY A 556 -2.18 22.18 -11.64
C GLY A 556 -1.58 22.40 -10.25
N LYS A 557 -1.98 23.48 -9.57
CA LYS A 557 -1.53 23.81 -8.21
C LYS A 557 -2.02 22.80 -7.17
N LYS A 558 -3.31 22.44 -7.20
CA LYS A 558 -3.89 21.41 -6.32
C LYS A 558 -3.25 20.05 -6.57
N PHE A 559 -3.00 19.69 -7.83
CA PHE A 559 -2.36 18.44 -8.19
C PHE A 559 -0.90 18.37 -7.70
N SER A 560 -0.09 19.42 -7.94
CA SER A 560 1.28 19.50 -7.44
C SER A 560 1.32 19.46 -5.90
N GLY A 561 0.45 20.23 -5.24
CA GLY A 561 0.34 20.28 -3.78
C GLY A 561 -0.07 18.95 -3.16
N SER A 562 -1.10 18.29 -3.69
CA SER A 562 -1.57 16.98 -3.21
C SER A 562 -0.54 15.88 -3.44
N THR A 563 0.17 15.91 -4.57
CA THR A 563 1.28 14.97 -4.85
C THR A 563 2.41 15.14 -3.84
N LYS A 564 2.86 16.38 -3.59
CA LYS A 564 3.89 16.69 -2.57
C LYS A 564 3.44 16.27 -1.17
N ALA A 565 2.19 16.56 -0.80
CA ALA A 565 1.63 16.18 0.50
C ALA A 565 1.53 14.65 0.68
N ARG A 566 1.22 13.89 -0.37
CA ARG A 566 1.16 12.42 -0.32
C ARG A 566 2.53 11.82 0.04
N TYR A 567 3.61 12.25 -0.62
CA TYR A 567 4.96 11.80 -0.27
C TYR A 567 5.38 12.25 1.13
N GLN A 568 5.00 13.46 1.55
CA GLN A 568 5.31 13.97 2.88
C GLN A 568 4.57 13.20 3.99
N ALA A 569 3.32 12.79 3.76
CA ALA A 569 2.52 11.98 4.68
C ALA A 569 3.10 10.57 4.87
N SER A 570 3.70 10.00 3.82
CA SER A 570 4.48 8.75 3.90
C SER A 570 5.92 8.94 4.39
N GLN A 571 6.28 10.13 4.88
CA GLN A 571 7.63 10.51 5.34
C GLN A 571 8.73 10.28 4.29
N GLN A 572 8.36 10.35 3.01
CA GLN A 572 9.28 10.24 1.89
C GLN A 572 9.50 11.60 1.23
N LEU A 573 10.67 11.76 0.62
CA LEU A 573 10.90 12.87 -0.30
C LEU A 573 10.23 12.54 -1.65
N VAL A 574 9.79 13.57 -2.37
CA VAL A 574 9.35 13.39 -3.75
C VAL A 574 10.54 12.87 -4.57
N PRO A 575 10.39 11.77 -5.34
CA PRO A 575 11.45 11.24 -6.18
C PRO A 575 12.04 12.31 -7.12
N SER A 576 13.33 12.24 -7.41
CA SER A 576 14.05 13.27 -8.18
C SER A 576 13.41 13.56 -9.53
N ASP A 577 13.03 12.51 -10.26
CA ASP A 577 12.50 12.62 -11.60
C ASP A 577 11.10 13.25 -11.54
N LEU A 578 10.25 12.76 -10.63
CA LEU A 578 8.90 13.30 -10.45
C LEU A 578 8.92 14.77 -9.97
N ALA A 579 9.88 15.13 -9.12
CA ALA A 579 10.10 16.51 -8.70
C ALA A 579 10.49 17.41 -9.89
N GLN A 580 11.32 16.93 -10.83
CA GLN A 580 11.62 17.66 -12.07
C GLN A 580 10.36 17.82 -12.95
N HIS A 581 9.56 16.76 -13.11
CA HIS A 581 8.30 16.82 -13.87
C HIS A 581 7.29 17.81 -13.26
N LEU A 582 7.13 17.82 -11.93
CA LEU A 582 6.29 18.79 -11.22
C LEU A 582 6.79 20.22 -11.39
N THR A 583 8.12 20.43 -11.31
CA THR A 583 8.71 21.76 -11.55
C THR A 583 8.46 22.22 -13.00
N ALA A 584 8.55 21.32 -13.97
CA ALA A 584 8.24 21.62 -15.37
C ALA A 584 6.75 21.94 -15.59
N LEU A 585 5.84 21.31 -14.83
CA LEU A 585 4.42 21.67 -14.81
C LEU A 585 4.19 23.06 -14.22
N GLU A 586 4.84 23.37 -13.09
CA GLU A 586 4.77 24.69 -12.43
C GLU A 586 5.29 25.81 -13.36
N LEU A 587 6.41 25.58 -14.06
CA LEU A 587 6.93 26.51 -15.08
C LEU A 587 5.97 26.68 -16.28
N CYS A 588 5.32 25.60 -16.71
CA CYS A 588 4.35 25.64 -17.80
C CYS A 588 3.08 26.40 -17.40
N ALA A 589 2.63 26.23 -16.15
CA ALA A 589 1.53 27.00 -15.56
C ALA A 589 1.87 28.49 -15.50
N GLU A 590 3.04 28.86 -14.99
CA GLU A 590 3.51 30.24 -14.91
C GLU A 590 3.58 30.90 -16.29
N ALA A 591 4.17 30.21 -17.28
CA ALA A 591 4.26 30.72 -18.65
C ALA A 591 2.88 30.90 -19.31
N THR A 592 1.90 30.07 -18.97
CA THR A 592 0.52 30.19 -19.45
C THR A 592 -0.19 31.38 -18.81
N ALA A 593 0.00 31.58 -17.51
CA ALA A 593 -0.53 32.74 -16.78
C ALA A 593 0.02 34.06 -17.35
N GLN A 594 1.33 34.13 -17.59
CA GLN A 594 1.97 35.31 -18.19
C GLN A 594 1.45 35.63 -19.60
N ALA A 595 1.30 34.61 -20.46
CA ALA A 595 0.76 34.80 -21.80
C ALA A 595 -0.68 35.34 -21.77
N MET A 596 -1.51 34.85 -20.83
CA MET A 596 -2.88 35.34 -20.64
C MET A 596 -2.91 36.79 -20.14
N GLU A 597 -2.06 37.14 -19.17
CA GLU A 597 -1.98 38.50 -18.63
C GLU A 597 -1.48 39.51 -19.68
N GLU A 598 -0.49 39.12 -20.49
CA GLU A 598 0.01 39.91 -21.60
C GLU A 598 -1.09 40.16 -22.64
N LYS A 599 -1.82 39.11 -23.05
CA LYS A 599 -2.93 39.26 -24.00
C LYS A 599 -4.05 40.14 -23.49
N GLN A 600 -4.35 40.07 -22.19
CA GLN A 600 -5.34 40.93 -21.55
C GLN A 600 -4.92 42.40 -21.53
N ARG A 601 -3.63 42.69 -21.37
CA ARG A 601 -3.09 44.06 -21.51
C ARG A 601 -3.16 44.54 -22.96
N GLU A 602 -2.86 43.68 -23.93
CA GLU A 602 -2.95 44.03 -25.34
C GLU A 602 -4.39 44.35 -25.77
N GLN A 603 -5.39 43.54 -25.36
CA GLN A 603 -6.80 43.82 -25.66
C GLN A 603 -7.27 45.15 -25.06
N LYS A 604 -6.90 45.46 -23.81
CA LYS A 604 -7.20 46.77 -23.21
C LYS A 604 -6.62 47.93 -24.02
N ARG A 605 -5.39 47.79 -24.51
CA ARG A 605 -4.77 48.80 -25.39
C ARG A 605 -5.52 48.93 -26.72
N ALA A 606 -5.88 47.81 -27.35
CA ALA A 606 -6.65 47.81 -28.60
C ALA A 606 -7.99 48.54 -28.44
N ARG A 607 -8.70 48.29 -27.33
CA ARG A 607 -9.95 48.98 -26.99
C ARG A 607 -9.76 50.49 -26.83
N THR A 608 -8.75 50.92 -26.07
CA THR A 608 -8.46 52.36 -25.89
C THR A 608 -8.15 53.03 -27.24
N VAL A 609 -7.28 52.42 -28.06
CA VAL A 609 -6.91 52.98 -29.37
C VAL A 609 -8.14 53.16 -30.26
N ARG A 610 -9.06 52.17 -30.30
CA ARG A 610 -10.31 52.26 -31.07
C ARG A 610 -11.26 53.34 -30.54
N SER A 611 -11.46 53.39 -29.23
CA SER A 611 -12.33 54.39 -28.60
C SER A 611 -11.84 55.81 -28.84
N ASP A 612 -10.53 56.04 -28.68
CA ASP A 612 -9.91 57.35 -28.90
C ASP A 612 -9.98 57.76 -30.38
N TYR A 613 -9.76 56.82 -31.31
CA TYR A 613 -9.93 57.07 -32.75
C TYR A 613 -11.34 57.56 -33.08
N LEU A 614 -12.39 56.87 -32.61
CA LEU A 614 -13.78 57.27 -32.88
C LEU A 614 -14.13 58.61 -32.22
N THR A 615 -13.70 58.82 -30.97
CA THR A 615 -13.95 60.08 -30.24
C THR A 615 -13.29 61.27 -30.94
N ASP A 616 -12.01 61.13 -31.33
CA ASP A 616 -11.31 62.18 -32.05
C ASP A 616 -11.92 62.44 -33.44
N LEU A 617 -12.42 61.40 -34.11
CA LEU A 617 -13.06 61.52 -35.42
C LEU A 617 -14.29 62.39 -35.34
N ASP A 618 -15.17 62.09 -34.39
CA ASP A 618 -16.40 62.84 -34.15
C ASP A 618 -16.10 64.29 -33.77
N GLU A 619 -15.14 64.53 -32.87
CA GLU A 619 -14.78 65.87 -32.43
C GLU A 619 -14.16 66.72 -33.54
N VAL A 620 -13.24 66.17 -34.33
CA VAL A 620 -12.60 66.88 -35.45
C VAL A 620 -13.63 67.17 -36.55
N GLN A 621 -14.47 66.20 -36.92
CA GLN A 621 -15.52 66.42 -37.93
C GLN A 621 -16.57 67.44 -37.48
N ALA A 622 -16.99 67.40 -36.22
CA ALA A 622 -17.94 68.37 -35.67
C ALA A 622 -17.36 69.80 -35.70
N TRP A 623 -16.07 69.95 -35.35
CA TRP A 623 -15.40 71.24 -35.41
C TRP A 623 -15.27 71.77 -36.83
N ILE A 624 -14.84 70.93 -37.80
CA ILE A 624 -14.72 71.31 -39.22
C ILE A 624 -16.03 71.92 -39.74
N ARG A 625 -17.17 71.26 -39.49
CA ARG A 625 -18.49 71.77 -39.92
C ARG A 625 -18.84 73.12 -39.31
N GLN A 626 -18.51 73.34 -38.03
CA GLN A 626 -18.78 74.62 -37.36
C GLN A 626 -17.83 75.73 -37.82
N ALA A 627 -16.56 75.40 -38.03
CA ALA A 627 -15.54 76.35 -38.50
C ALA A 627 -15.83 76.83 -39.93
N GLU A 628 -16.24 75.93 -40.83
CA GLU A 628 -16.67 76.29 -42.19
C GLU A 628 -17.81 77.32 -42.19
N LEU A 629 -18.86 77.09 -41.40
CA LEU A 629 -19.99 78.02 -41.29
C LEU A 629 -19.57 79.41 -40.79
N LYS A 630 -18.68 79.47 -39.79
CA LYS A 630 -18.19 80.75 -39.23
C LYS A 630 -17.28 81.50 -40.20
N VAL A 631 -16.40 80.80 -40.93
CA VAL A 631 -15.46 81.43 -41.88
C VAL A 631 -16.20 82.00 -43.10
N GLN A 632 -17.26 81.33 -43.55
CA GLN A 632 -18.01 81.74 -44.75
C GLN A 632 -19.15 82.73 -44.47
N ASP A 633 -19.34 83.20 -43.23
CA ASP A 633 -20.40 84.15 -42.90
C ASP A 633 -20.19 85.49 -43.62
N ARG A 634 -21.25 85.96 -44.31
CA ARG A 634 -21.30 87.24 -45.05
C ARG A 634 -22.29 88.23 -44.42
N SER A 635 -23.04 87.82 -43.41
CA SER A 635 -24.14 88.60 -42.83
C SER A 635 -23.67 89.67 -41.84
N ILE A 636 -22.41 89.60 -41.42
CA ILE A 636 -21.84 90.44 -40.38
C ILE A 636 -20.93 91.53 -40.96
N GLU A 637 -20.75 92.60 -40.19
CA GLU A 637 -19.86 93.72 -40.51
C GLU A 637 -18.36 93.31 -40.42
N PRO A 638 -17.43 94.08 -41.03
CA PRO A 638 -16.02 93.69 -41.14
C PRO A 638 -15.29 93.42 -39.81
N VAL A 639 -15.58 94.20 -38.75
CA VAL A 639 -14.88 94.09 -37.46
C VAL A 639 -15.33 92.87 -36.65
N PRO A 640 -16.64 92.63 -36.43
CA PRO A 640 -17.12 91.38 -35.82
C PRO A 640 -16.67 90.12 -36.57
N LEU A 641 -16.60 90.17 -37.90
CA LEU A 641 -16.10 89.07 -38.72
C LEU A 641 -14.64 88.76 -38.44
N LYS A 642 -13.79 89.78 -38.26
CA LYS A 642 -12.38 89.60 -37.87
C LYS A 642 -12.23 88.89 -36.52
N ASP A 643 -13.06 89.22 -35.54
CA ASP A 643 -13.01 88.59 -34.21
C ASP A 643 -13.47 87.12 -34.26
N GLN A 644 -14.51 86.80 -35.05
CA GLN A 644 -14.92 85.41 -35.28
C GLN A 644 -13.82 84.58 -35.96
N LEU A 645 -13.16 85.13 -36.99
CA LEU A 645 -12.03 84.46 -37.66
C LEU A 645 -10.83 84.28 -36.70
N ARG A 646 -10.63 85.18 -35.74
CA ARG A 646 -9.59 85.03 -34.72
C ARG A 646 -9.91 83.87 -33.75
N GLN A 647 -11.16 83.73 -33.33
CA GLN A 647 -11.58 82.61 -32.48
C GLN A 647 -11.35 81.25 -33.17
N VAL A 648 -11.75 81.12 -34.44
CA VAL A 648 -11.52 79.89 -35.23
C VAL A 648 -10.02 79.59 -35.35
N GLN A 649 -9.17 80.61 -35.44
CA GLN A 649 -7.71 80.44 -35.47
C GLN A 649 -7.12 79.91 -34.15
N GLU A 650 -7.62 80.39 -33.00
CA GLU A 650 -7.14 79.95 -31.69
C GLU A 650 -7.50 78.48 -31.42
N GLU A 651 -8.68 78.04 -31.87
CA GLU A 651 -9.15 76.65 -31.73
C GLU A 651 -8.41 75.67 -32.67
N LEU A 652 -7.93 76.14 -33.82
CA LEU A 652 -7.28 75.33 -34.86
C LEU A 652 -6.09 74.50 -34.36
N GLY A 653 -5.29 75.02 -33.41
CA GLY A 653 -4.16 74.30 -32.83
C GLY A 653 -4.60 73.02 -32.13
N THR A 654 -5.57 73.12 -31.22
CA THR A 654 -6.09 71.98 -30.46
C THR A 654 -6.73 70.90 -31.34
N ILE A 655 -7.40 71.29 -32.43
CA ILE A 655 -8.02 70.35 -33.37
C ILE A 655 -6.96 69.69 -34.26
N THR A 656 -5.88 70.40 -34.58
CA THR A 656 -4.73 69.82 -35.30
C THR A 656 -4.08 68.71 -34.45
N ASP A 657 -3.88 68.94 -33.15
CA ASP A 657 -3.34 67.92 -32.23
C ASP A 657 -4.25 66.68 -32.14
N LYS A 658 -5.57 66.89 -32.13
CA LYS A 658 -6.56 65.79 -32.16
C LYS A 658 -6.52 65.03 -33.49
N LEU A 659 -6.36 65.71 -34.62
CA LEU A 659 -6.18 65.07 -35.94
C LEU A 659 -4.89 64.23 -35.99
N GLU A 660 -3.80 64.69 -35.39
CA GLU A 660 -2.56 63.91 -35.29
C GLU A 660 -2.74 62.65 -34.43
N ARG A 661 -3.44 62.77 -33.30
CA ARG A 661 -3.79 61.63 -32.44
C ARG A 661 -4.70 60.64 -33.16
N LEU A 662 -5.76 61.12 -33.81
CA LEU A 662 -6.63 60.34 -34.69
C LEU A 662 -5.83 59.59 -35.75
N THR A 663 -4.91 60.26 -36.43
CA THR A 663 -4.08 59.67 -37.49
C THR A 663 -3.18 58.57 -36.94
N ARG A 664 -2.56 58.80 -35.77
CA ARG A 664 -1.73 57.79 -35.10
C ARG A 664 -2.56 56.58 -34.69
N ASN A 665 -3.70 56.79 -34.04
CA ASN A 665 -4.59 55.72 -33.59
C ASN A 665 -5.17 54.94 -34.78
N GLY A 666 -5.60 55.65 -35.84
CA GLY A 666 -6.05 55.07 -37.10
C GLY A 666 -4.97 54.20 -37.76
N ARG A 667 -3.71 54.65 -37.80
CA ARG A 667 -2.59 53.84 -38.31
C ARG A 667 -2.38 52.58 -37.46
N THR A 668 -2.42 52.68 -36.13
CA THR A 668 -2.30 51.51 -35.25
C THR A 668 -3.42 50.50 -35.50
N ILE A 669 -4.66 50.96 -35.74
CA ILE A 669 -5.77 50.06 -36.11
C ILE A 669 -5.54 49.44 -37.49
N ALA A 670 -5.15 50.24 -38.49
CA ALA A 670 -4.87 49.81 -39.86
C ALA A 670 -3.71 48.79 -39.98
N GLU A 671 -2.72 48.86 -39.09
CA GLU A 671 -1.59 47.91 -39.03
C GLU A 671 -1.96 46.58 -38.38
N ASN A 672 -2.94 46.56 -37.47
CA ASN A 672 -3.29 45.40 -36.66
C ASN A 672 -4.66 44.78 -37.01
N THR A 673 -5.50 45.46 -37.80
CA THR A 673 -6.76 44.90 -38.28
C THR A 673 -6.52 43.78 -39.31
N ARG A 674 -7.34 42.73 -39.26
CA ARG A 674 -7.39 41.65 -40.27
C ARG A 674 -8.39 41.96 -41.38
N ASP A 675 -9.12 43.06 -41.26
CA ASP A 675 -10.10 43.50 -42.25
C ASP A 675 -9.51 44.58 -43.16
N ASP A 676 -9.14 44.18 -44.37
CA ASP A 676 -8.61 45.10 -45.39
C ASP A 676 -9.61 46.19 -45.80
N THR A 677 -10.92 45.95 -45.64
CA THR A 677 -11.96 46.95 -45.95
C THR A 677 -12.00 48.04 -44.88
N GLU A 678 -11.88 47.66 -43.60
CA GLU A 678 -11.75 48.60 -42.49
C GLU A 678 -10.48 49.44 -42.63
N LYS A 679 -9.37 48.82 -43.02
CA LYS A 679 -8.11 49.51 -43.28
C LYS A 679 -8.27 50.63 -44.32
N GLN A 680 -8.87 50.30 -45.47
CA GLN A 680 -9.16 51.29 -46.51
C GLN A 680 -10.12 52.38 -46.03
N LEU A 681 -11.12 52.02 -45.21
CA LEU A 681 -12.07 52.97 -44.63
C LEU A 681 -11.38 53.96 -43.68
N ILE A 682 -10.50 53.48 -42.79
CA ILE A 682 -9.75 54.32 -41.86
C ILE A 682 -8.81 55.25 -42.63
N ASP A 683 -8.04 54.72 -43.58
CA ASP A 683 -7.11 55.52 -44.39
C ASP A 683 -7.84 56.61 -45.20
N SER A 684 -8.95 56.25 -45.84
CA SER A 684 -9.78 57.22 -46.59
C SER A 684 -10.44 58.25 -45.68
N THR A 685 -10.89 57.86 -44.48
CA THR A 685 -11.50 58.76 -43.49
C THR A 685 -10.48 59.74 -42.94
N VAL A 686 -9.30 59.28 -42.53
CA VAL A 686 -8.19 60.14 -42.06
C VAL A 686 -7.78 61.10 -43.17
N HIS A 687 -7.65 60.62 -44.41
CA HIS A 687 -7.30 61.45 -45.55
C HIS A 687 -8.35 62.55 -45.80
N ASN A 688 -9.63 62.18 -45.86
CA ASN A 688 -10.74 63.10 -46.10
C ASN A 688 -10.84 64.17 -45.00
N VAL A 689 -10.77 63.78 -43.72
CA VAL A 689 -10.82 64.72 -42.60
C VAL A 689 -9.59 65.65 -42.58
N THR A 690 -8.41 65.14 -42.95
CA THR A 690 -7.20 65.95 -43.11
C THR A 690 -7.35 66.98 -44.23
N GLU A 691 -7.90 66.57 -45.38
CA GLU A 691 -8.15 67.44 -46.52
C GLU A 691 -9.17 68.53 -46.17
N GLN A 692 -10.27 68.16 -45.51
CA GLN A 692 -11.29 69.10 -45.03
C GLN A 692 -10.72 70.11 -44.02
N LEU A 693 -9.87 69.68 -43.08
CA LEU A 693 -9.22 70.60 -42.14
C LEU A 693 -8.28 71.59 -42.85
N ASN A 694 -7.53 71.11 -43.85
CA ASN A 694 -6.67 71.97 -44.68
C ASN A 694 -7.49 72.95 -45.53
N GLN A 695 -8.65 72.53 -46.02
CA GLN A 695 -9.58 73.40 -46.74
C GLN A 695 -10.11 74.53 -45.84
N VAL A 696 -10.49 74.22 -44.60
CA VAL A 696 -10.88 75.23 -43.61
C VAL A 696 -9.73 76.19 -43.28
N ARG A 697 -8.48 75.70 -43.18
CA ARG A 697 -7.29 76.56 -43.03
C ARG A 697 -7.13 77.55 -44.18
N ASN A 698 -7.22 77.06 -45.42
CA ASN A 698 -7.10 77.91 -46.59
C ASN A 698 -8.21 78.96 -46.64
N TRP A 699 -9.46 78.56 -46.38
CA TRP A 699 -10.57 79.51 -46.29
C TRP A 699 -10.35 80.55 -45.18
N LEU A 700 -9.84 80.15 -44.01
CA LEU A 700 -9.58 81.05 -42.91
C LEU A 700 -8.52 82.10 -43.26
N ASP A 701 -7.43 81.69 -43.90
CA ASP A 701 -6.33 82.58 -44.30
C ASP A 701 -6.77 83.53 -45.43
N GLU A 702 -7.44 83.02 -46.46
CA GLU A 702 -8.00 83.83 -47.55
C GLU A 702 -9.02 84.83 -47.01
N ARG A 703 -9.94 84.39 -46.15
CA ARG A 703 -11.00 85.25 -45.59
C ARG A 703 -10.43 86.35 -44.71
N LYS A 704 -9.40 86.07 -43.90
CA LYS A 704 -8.72 87.09 -43.08
C LYS A 704 -8.12 88.21 -43.93
N GLN A 705 -7.47 87.85 -45.04
CA GLN A 705 -6.87 88.83 -45.94
C GLN A 705 -7.95 89.72 -46.58
N VAL A 706 -8.99 89.10 -47.12
CA VAL A 706 -10.09 89.83 -47.78
C VAL A 706 -10.86 90.72 -46.78
N VAL A 707 -11.06 90.28 -45.53
CA VAL A 707 -11.70 91.09 -44.48
C VAL A 707 -10.82 92.26 -44.06
N ALA A 708 -9.49 92.10 -44.00
CA ALA A 708 -8.58 93.21 -43.73
C ALA A 708 -8.66 94.29 -44.82
N ASP A 709 -8.64 93.90 -46.10
CA ASP A 709 -8.79 94.82 -47.23
C ASP A 709 -10.16 95.53 -47.21
N THR A 710 -11.20 94.83 -46.74
CA THR A 710 -12.55 95.38 -46.60
C THR A 710 -12.69 96.38 -45.44
N ILE A 711 -11.97 96.17 -44.33
CA ILE A 711 -11.86 97.16 -43.25
C ILE A 711 -11.22 98.45 -43.77
N ASP A 712 -10.19 98.34 -44.61
CA ASP A 712 -9.54 99.51 -45.21
C ASP A 712 -10.48 100.26 -46.17
N ALA A 713 -11.25 99.54 -47.00
CA ALA A 713 -12.29 100.11 -47.86
C ALA A 713 -13.37 100.86 -47.04
N TRP A 714 -13.79 100.27 -45.91
CA TRP A 714 -14.74 100.89 -44.98
C TRP A 714 -14.21 102.22 -44.42
N GLN A 715 -12.93 102.29 -44.04
CA GLN A 715 -12.31 103.53 -43.56
C GLN A 715 -12.18 104.60 -44.65
N ARG A 716 -11.86 104.19 -45.89
CA ARG A 716 -11.83 105.12 -47.04
C ARG A 716 -13.20 105.70 -47.34
N PHE A 717 -14.25 104.89 -47.31
CA PHE A 717 -15.62 105.36 -47.45
C PHE A 717 -15.97 106.45 -46.43
N LEU A 718 -15.67 106.20 -45.14
CA LEU A 718 -15.95 107.17 -44.07
C LEU A 718 -15.15 108.47 -44.24
N SER A 719 -13.91 108.39 -44.67
CA SER A 719 -13.05 109.56 -44.94
C SER A 719 -13.59 110.41 -46.09
N LEU A 720 -14.09 109.77 -47.16
CA LEU A 720 -14.70 110.46 -48.29
C LEU A 720 -16.04 111.12 -47.90
N TYR A 721 -16.87 110.44 -47.09
CA TYR A 721 -18.11 110.99 -46.54
C TYR A 721 -17.84 112.28 -45.74
N GLU A 722 -16.82 112.27 -44.88
CA GLU A 722 -16.41 113.44 -44.09
C GLU A 722 -15.95 114.61 -44.98
N ALA A 723 -15.23 114.33 -46.06
CA ALA A 723 -14.80 115.34 -47.02
C ALA A 723 -15.99 116.02 -47.76
N VAL A 724 -17.01 115.25 -48.16
CA VAL A 724 -18.22 115.78 -48.80
C VAL A 724 -19.03 116.64 -47.82
N ARG A 725 -19.17 116.18 -46.57
CA ARG A 725 -19.88 116.89 -45.51
C ARG A 725 -19.21 118.23 -45.15
N THR A 726 -17.88 118.23 -45.05
CA THR A 726 -17.12 119.44 -44.73
C THR A 726 -17.27 120.49 -45.83
N TRP A 727 -17.20 120.08 -47.10
CA TRP A 727 -17.40 121.00 -48.22
C TRP A 727 -18.82 121.56 -48.29
N THR A 728 -19.85 120.73 -48.05
CA THR A 728 -21.24 121.20 -48.06
C THR A 728 -21.50 122.24 -46.97
N GLU A 729 -20.93 122.05 -45.78
CA GLU A 729 -21.01 123.02 -44.70
C GLU A 729 -20.29 124.34 -45.04
N GLU A 730 -19.05 124.27 -45.55
CA GLU A 730 -18.28 125.44 -45.97
C GLU A 730 -19.03 126.29 -47.01
N LYS A 731 -19.65 125.64 -48.00
CA LYS A 731 -20.36 126.34 -49.09
C LYS A 731 -21.75 126.82 -48.68
N ARG A 732 -22.44 126.18 -47.73
CA ARG A 732 -23.64 126.76 -47.10
C ARG A 732 -23.31 128.08 -46.44
N GLN A 733 -22.21 128.17 -45.68
CA GLN A 733 -21.81 129.42 -45.04
C GLN A 733 -21.47 130.50 -46.06
N PHE A 734 -20.75 130.15 -47.14
CA PHE A 734 -20.48 131.06 -48.26
C PHE A 734 -21.76 131.65 -48.90
N LEU A 735 -22.85 130.87 -48.94
CA LEU A 735 -24.16 131.28 -49.46
C LEU A 735 -24.99 132.16 -48.49
N VAL A 736 -24.55 132.43 -47.26
CA VAL A 736 -25.31 133.32 -46.36
C VAL A 736 -24.98 134.80 -46.58
N GLU A 737 -23.82 135.11 -47.17
CA GLU A 737 -23.34 136.49 -47.27
C GLU A 737 -24.19 137.37 -48.23
N PRO A 738 -24.70 138.54 -47.78
CA PRO A 738 -25.58 139.39 -48.60
C PRO A 738 -24.83 140.18 -49.69
N LEU A 739 -25.38 140.22 -50.90
CA LEU A 739 -24.82 140.91 -52.07
C LEU A 739 -25.22 142.40 -52.07
N LYS A 740 -24.38 143.26 -51.48
CA LYS A 740 -24.53 144.74 -51.55
C LYS A 740 -23.47 145.31 -52.48
N LEU A 741 -23.88 145.86 -53.61
CA LEU A 741 -22.97 146.33 -54.65
C LEU A 741 -23.20 147.82 -54.90
N SER A 742 -22.11 148.58 -54.93
CA SER A 742 -22.15 150.04 -55.16
C SER A 742 -21.52 150.47 -56.48
N THR A 743 -20.78 149.56 -57.12
CA THR A 743 -20.09 149.80 -58.39
C THR A 743 -20.07 148.52 -59.25
N LEU A 744 -19.98 148.68 -60.58
CA LEU A 744 -19.82 147.57 -61.53
C LEU A 744 -18.60 146.68 -61.23
N VAL A 745 -17.52 147.25 -60.69
CA VAL A 745 -16.29 146.50 -60.34
C VAL A 745 -16.56 145.49 -59.24
N GLN A 746 -17.34 145.87 -58.22
CA GLN A 746 -17.72 144.96 -57.12
C GLN A 746 -18.61 143.82 -57.62
N ALA A 747 -19.51 144.08 -58.58
CA ALA A 747 -20.35 143.05 -59.18
C ALA A 747 -19.54 141.98 -59.92
N ARG A 748 -18.57 142.40 -60.74
CA ARG A 748 -17.68 141.49 -61.46
C ARG A 748 -16.77 140.68 -60.52
N GLN A 749 -16.32 141.25 -59.41
CA GLN A 749 -15.53 140.52 -58.42
C GLN A 749 -16.35 139.41 -57.74
N ARG A 750 -17.57 139.72 -57.27
CA ARG A 750 -18.45 138.72 -56.64
C ARG A 750 -18.85 137.61 -57.61
N LEU A 751 -19.09 137.94 -58.87
CA LEU A 751 -19.34 136.95 -59.94
C LEU A 751 -18.17 135.96 -60.10
N HIS A 752 -16.92 136.43 -60.00
CA HIS A 752 -15.73 135.57 -60.11
C HIS A 752 -15.60 134.59 -58.93
N GLU A 753 -15.89 135.05 -57.72
CA GLU A 753 -15.86 134.23 -56.50
C GLU A 753 -16.92 133.11 -56.57
N TYR A 754 -18.15 133.43 -56.94
CA TYR A 754 -19.22 132.43 -57.14
C TYR A 754 -18.91 131.47 -58.30
N SER A 755 -18.23 131.92 -59.35
CA SER A 755 -17.79 131.04 -60.46
C SER A 755 -16.72 130.05 -60.02
N THR A 756 -15.87 130.42 -59.08
CA THR A 756 -14.86 129.53 -58.50
C THR A 756 -15.52 128.51 -57.56
N ALA A 757 -16.50 128.94 -56.76
CA ALA A 757 -17.28 128.04 -55.91
C ALA A 757 -18.02 126.96 -56.72
N VAL A 758 -18.66 127.32 -57.85
CA VAL A 758 -19.32 126.36 -58.75
C VAL A 758 -18.33 125.33 -59.31
N LYS A 759 -17.10 125.74 -59.69
CA LYS A 759 -16.07 124.80 -60.17
C LYS A 759 -15.68 123.75 -59.12
N SER A 760 -15.70 124.10 -57.84
CA SER A 760 -15.34 123.17 -56.75
C SER A 760 -16.30 121.97 -56.63
N CYS A 761 -17.54 122.08 -57.12
CA CYS A 761 -18.52 120.98 -57.13
C CYS A 761 -18.04 119.74 -57.90
N LYS A 762 -17.15 119.90 -58.90
CA LYS A 762 -16.61 118.78 -59.69
C LYS A 762 -15.79 117.80 -58.86
N GLN A 763 -14.99 118.30 -57.91
CA GLN A 763 -14.16 117.45 -57.05
C GLN A 763 -15.03 116.63 -56.09
N ILE A 764 -16.12 117.21 -55.60
CA ILE A 764 -17.02 116.55 -54.64
C ILE A 764 -17.87 115.48 -55.31
N ASN A 765 -18.30 115.68 -56.57
CA ASN A 765 -18.92 114.61 -57.36
C ASN A 765 -17.99 113.40 -57.54
N LYS A 766 -16.67 113.63 -57.70
CA LYS A 766 -15.71 112.54 -57.76
C LYS A 766 -15.66 111.77 -56.43
N ASN A 767 -15.62 112.48 -55.29
CA ASN A 767 -15.63 111.85 -53.97
C ASN A 767 -16.87 110.97 -53.75
N LEU A 768 -18.07 111.41 -54.15
CA LEU A 768 -19.31 110.62 -54.07
C LEU A 768 -19.27 109.37 -54.96
N SER A 769 -18.72 109.47 -56.17
CA SER A 769 -18.53 108.31 -57.05
C SER A 769 -17.53 107.30 -56.47
N ASP A 770 -16.46 107.78 -55.84
CA ASP A 770 -15.47 106.90 -55.20
C ASP A 770 -16.04 106.25 -53.93
N MET A 771 -16.89 106.95 -53.16
CA MET A 771 -17.67 106.33 -52.08
C MET A 771 -18.57 105.18 -52.59
N GLY A 772 -19.24 105.36 -53.73
CA GLY A 772 -20.05 104.31 -54.34
C GLY A 772 -19.23 103.05 -54.71
N LYS A 773 -18.00 103.21 -55.18
CA LYS A 773 -17.10 102.08 -55.47
C LYS A 773 -16.63 101.35 -54.22
N GLU A 774 -16.28 102.09 -53.17
CA GLU A 774 -15.89 101.48 -51.89
C GLU A 774 -17.07 100.71 -51.26
N LEU A 775 -18.31 101.22 -51.40
CA LEU A 775 -19.51 100.53 -50.94
C LEU A 775 -19.75 99.19 -51.66
N GLU A 776 -19.59 99.16 -52.98
CA GLU A 776 -19.73 97.93 -53.79
C GLU A 776 -18.63 96.91 -53.43
N SER A 777 -17.40 97.36 -53.23
CA SER A 777 -16.27 96.53 -52.80
C SER A 777 -16.53 95.84 -51.45
N ILE A 778 -17.06 96.58 -50.48
CA ILE A 778 -17.40 96.04 -49.15
C ILE A 778 -18.53 95.01 -49.24
N GLY A 779 -19.58 95.29 -50.02
CA GLY A 779 -20.76 94.43 -50.15
C GLY A 779 -20.51 93.07 -50.82
N GLN A 780 -19.42 92.92 -51.57
CA GLN A 780 -19.03 91.61 -52.12
C GLN A 780 -18.50 90.66 -51.03
N VAL A 781 -18.00 91.21 -49.92
CA VAL A 781 -17.29 90.45 -48.88
C VAL A 781 -18.14 90.26 -47.64
N CYS A 782 -18.83 91.31 -47.19
CA CYS A 782 -19.54 91.36 -45.91
C CYS A 782 -20.67 92.39 -45.95
N SER A 783 -21.44 92.51 -44.86
CA SER A 783 -22.55 93.46 -44.79
C SER A 783 -22.04 94.91 -44.85
N VAL A 784 -22.67 95.74 -45.68
CA VAL A 784 -22.35 97.19 -45.84
C VAL A 784 -22.98 98.08 -44.76
N GLY A 785 -23.77 97.52 -43.84
CA GLY A 785 -24.37 98.25 -42.71
C GLY A 785 -25.11 99.54 -43.12
N ASP A 786 -24.82 100.65 -42.43
CA ASP A 786 -25.44 101.98 -42.63
C ASP A 786 -24.75 102.84 -43.70
N LEU A 787 -23.71 102.32 -44.37
CA LEU A 787 -22.96 103.08 -45.38
C LEU A 787 -23.81 103.57 -46.58
N PRO A 788 -24.79 102.80 -47.11
CA PRO A 788 -25.65 103.29 -48.19
C PRO A 788 -26.46 104.54 -47.79
N GLU A 789 -26.92 104.61 -46.54
CA GLU A 789 -27.67 105.77 -46.02
C GLU A 789 -26.79 107.03 -45.96
N LYS A 790 -25.52 106.88 -45.54
CA LYS A 790 -24.53 107.97 -45.52
C LYS A 790 -24.16 108.47 -46.92
N LEU A 791 -24.07 107.58 -47.91
CA LEU A 791 -23.84 107.99 -49.30
C LEU A 791 -24.99 108.88 -49.79
N LEU A 792 -26.24 108.44 -49.57
CA LEU A 792 -27.44 109.19 -49.95
C LEU A 792 -27.49 110.57 -49.27
N GLU A 793 -27.25 110.63 -47.96
CA GLU A 793 -27.22 111.89 -47.20
C GLU A 793 -26.20 112.89 -47.78
N ALA A 794 -25.00 112.42 -48.13
CA ALA A 794 -23.94 113.24 -48.71
C ALA A 794 -24.27 113.73 -50.13
N GLU A 795 -24.93 112.90 -50.95
CA GLU A 795 -25.40 113.27 -52.29
C GLU A 795 -26.46 114.39 -52.22
N GLU A 796 -27.48 114.23 -51.37
CA GLU A 796 -28.55 115.21 -51.21
C GLU A 796 -28.03 116.58 -50.74
N ALA A 797 -27.16 116.58 -49.72
CA ALA A 797 -26.56 117.81 -49.20
C ALA A 797 -25.78 118.57 -50.29
N LYS A 798 -25.03 117.85 -51.15
CA LYS A 798 -24.25 118.44 -52.23
C LYS A 798 -25.14 119.08 -53.30
N VAL A 799 -26.20 118.39 -53.72
CA VAL A 799 -27.14 118.87 -54.75
C VAL A 799 -27.79 120.18 -54.30
N GLN A 800 -28.21 120.27 -53.04
CA GLN A 800 -28.82 121.47 -52.47
C GLN A 800 -27.90 122.71 -52.56
N VAL A 801 -26.64 122.54 -52.15
CA VAL A 801 -25.64 123.63 -52.14
C VAL A 801 -25.24 124.05 -53.55
N GLU A 802 -25.04 123.09 -54.46
CA GLU A 802 -24.69 123.38 -55.86
C GLU A 802 -25.79 124.18 -56.58
N GLY A 803 -27.07 123.84 -56.34
CA GLY A 803 -28.20 124.56 -56.92
C GLY A 803 -28.21 126.05 -56.55
N GLN A 804 -28.00 126.37 -55.26
CA GLN A 804 -27.99 127.76 -54.77
C GLN A 804 -26.77 128.55 -55.28
N LEU A 805 -25.61 127.90 -55.41
CA LEU A 805 -24.41 128.53 -55.98
C LEU A 805 -24.61 128.92 -57.44
N LEU A 806 -25.24 128.06 -58.24
CA LEU A 806 -25.52 128.32 -59.65
C LEU A 806 -26.51 129.49 -59.83
N GLU A 807 -27.58 129.53 -59.02
CA GLU A 807 -28.60 130.58 -59.07
C GLU A 807 -28.01 131.97 -58.79
N ARG A 808 -27.22 132.12 -57.71
CA ARG A 808 -26.59 133.41 -57.39
C ARG A 808 -25.54 133.86 -58.39
N ASN A 809 -24.82 132.91 -58.97
CA ASN A 809 -23.84 133.21 -60.02
C ASN A 809 -24.53 133.82 -61.25
N ALA A 810 -25.61 133.20 -61.72
CA ALA A 810 -26.39 133.72 -62.84
C ALA A 810 -26.96 135.12 -62.56
N LEU A 811 -27.51 135.35 -61.37
CA LEU A 811 -28.05 136.66 -60.98
C LEU A 811 -26.98 137.77 -60.98
N LEU A 812 -25.76 137.48 -60.50
CA LEU A 812 -24.64 138.43 -60.52
C LEU A 812 -24.13 138.71 -61.93
N GLN A 813 -24.19 137.73 -62.84
CA GLN A 813 -23.84 137.88 -64.24
C GLN A 813 -24.77 138.89 -64.91
N GLU A 814 -26.09 138.66 -64.84
CA GLU A 814 -27.10 139.53 -65.43
C GLU A 814 -27.03 140.96 -64.87
N THR A 815 -26.86 141.10 -63.56
CA THR A 815 -26.78 142.42 -62.91
C THR A 815 -25.56 143.21 -63.34
N SER A 816 -24.41 142.54 -63.56
CA SER A 816 -23.21 143.20 -64.06
C SER A 816 -23.40 143.73 -65.49
N GLU A 817 -24.12 142.99 -66.33
CA GLU A 817 -24.37 143.36 -67.74
C GLU A 817 -25.32 144.56 -67.85
N GLU A 818 -26.41 144.59 -67.09
CA GLU A 818 -27.35 145.72 -67.08
C GLU A 818 -26.74 146.97 -66.42
N TRP A 819 -25.90 146.81 -65.40
CA TRP A 819 -25.20 147.94 -64.77
C TRP A 819 -24.28 148.64 -65.77
N GLU A 820 -23.55 147.87 -66.58
CA GLU A 820 -22.67 148.40 -67.62
C GLU A 820 -23.44 149.14 -68.73
N GLN A 821 -24.62 148.66 -69.11
CA GLN A 821 -25.47 149.33 -70.11
C GLN A 821 -25.98 150.69 -69.61
N CYS A 822 -26.35 150.80 -68.33
CA CYS A 822 -26.84 152.05 -67.75
C CYS A 822 -25.78 153.15 -67.73
N GLU A 823 -24.57 152.87 -67.22
CA GLU A 823 -23.47 153.85 -67.21
C GLU A 823 -23.09 154.32 -68.63
N ARG A 824 -23.14 153.42 -69.61
CA ARG A 824 -22.86 153.75 -71.02
C ARG A 824 -23.86 154.75 -71.56
N LYS A 825 -25.15 154.57 -71.28
CA LYS A 825 -26.22 155.46 -71.74
C LYS A 825 -26.17 156.84 -71.08
N MET A 826 -25.80 156.93 -69.81
CA MET A 826 -25.59 158.20 -69.12
C MET A 826 -24.50 159.06 -69.80
N LYS A 827 -23.36 158.45 -70.15
CA LYS A 827 -22.27 159.13 -70.87
C LYS A 827 -22.71 159.66 -72.24
N GLU A 828 -23.47 158.86 -73.00
CA GLU A 828 -23.98 159.26 -74.31
C GLU A 828 -24.89 160.50 -74.21
N VAL A 829 -25.80 160.52 -73.24
CA VAL A 829 -26.74 161.64 -73.02
C VAL A 829 -26.02 162.91 -72.56
N LYS A 830 -25.06 162.81 -71.63
CA LYS A 830 -24.25 163.95 -71.19
C LYS A 830 -23.50 164.62 -72.34
N THR A 831 -22.87 163.79 -73.20
CA THR A 831 -22.16 164.27 -74.40
C THR A 831 -23.12 164.96 -75.39
N TRP A 832 -24.36 164.49 -75.46
CA TRP A 832 -25.37 165.07 -76.33
C TRP A 832 -25.84 166.45 -75.85
N ILE A 833 -26.07 166.64 -74.54
CA ILE A 833 -26.45 167.94 -73.92
C ILE A 833 -25.41 169.02 -74.26
N GLU A 834 -24.13 168.71 -74.10
CA GLU A 834 -23.02 169.62 -74.36
C GLU A 834 -23.03 170.12 -75.82
N LYS A 835 -23.21 169.20 -76.77
CA LYS A 835 -23.25 169.51 -78.21
C LYS A 835 -24.49 170.35 -78.57
N ALA A 836 -25.63 170.08 -77.95
CA ALA A 836 -26.85 170.85 -78.16
C ALA A 836 -26.70 172.30 -77.65
N LYS A 837 -26.08 172.51 -76.48
CA LYS A 837 -25.73 173.85 -75.96
C LYS A 837 -24.81 174.63 -76.91
N GLN A 838 -23.74 174.02 -77.41
CA GLN A 838 -22.83 174.68 -78.35
C GLN A 838 -23.51 175.09 -79.67
N ASN A 839 -24.45 174.28 -80.15
CA ASN A 839 -25.17 174.57 -81.40
C ASN A 839 -26.10 175.78 -81.27
N LEU A 840 -26.68 176.01 -80.08
CA LEU A 840 -27.53 177.17 -79.76
C LEU A 840 -26.79 178.51 -79.89
N GLU A 841 -25.56 178.58 -79.41
CA GLU A 841 -24.81 179.84 -79.30
C GLU A 841 -24.05 180.22 -80.59
N SER A 842 -24.03 179.32 -81.58
CA SER A 842 -23.22 179.47 -82.79
C SER A 842 -23.50 180.78 -83.55
N PRO A 843 -22.47 181.59 -83.85
CA PRO A 843 -22.62 182.86 -84.57
C PRO A 843 -23.09 182.66 -86.02
N GLN A 844 -22.85 181.49 -86.62
CA GLN A 844 -23.41 181.13 -87.93
C GLN A 844 -24.93 180.95 -87.87
N ASN A 845 -25.47 180.40 -86.77
CA ASN A 845 -26.92 180.29 -86.60
C ASN A 845 -27.54 181.68 -86.38
N LYS A 846 -26.89 182.58 -85.64
CA LYS A 846 -27.38 183.96 -85.41
C LYS A 846 -27.43 184.86 -86.65
N LYS A 847 -26.66 184.56 -87.71
CA LYS A 847 -26.68 185.28 -89.00
C LYS A 847 -27.77 184.80 -89.95
N LYS A 848 -28.42 183.68 -89.67
CA LYS A 848 -29.47 183.15 -90.55
C LYS A 848 -30.71 184.04 -90.50
N PRO A 849 -31.53 184.05 -91.58
CA PRO A 849 -32.84 184.68 -91.52
C PRO A 849 -33.61 184.21 -90.28
N LEU A 850 -34.32 185.11 -89.62
CA LEU A 850 -34.98 184.83 -88.33
C LEU A 850 -35.92 183.61 -88.38
N ARG A 851 -36.55 183.34 -89.54
CA ARG A 851 -37.37 182.13 -89.80
C ARG A 851 -36.59 180.81 -89.66
N ASP A 852 -35.35 180.77 -90.14
CA ASP A 852 -34.53 179.54 -90.09
C ASP A 852 -34.00 179.29 -88.68
N GLN A 853 -33.71 180.36 -87.93
CA GLN A 853 -33.31 180.25 -86.53
C GLN A 853 -34.44 179.63 -85.69
N HIS A 854 -35.68 180.07 -85.89
CA HIS A 854 -36.86 179.54 -85.23
C HIS A 854 -37.01 178.02 -85.44
N SER A 855 -36.98 177.57 -86.69
CA SER A 855 -37.13 176.15 -87.05
C SER A 855 -36.05 175.25 -86.42
N ILE A 856 -34.79 175.74 -86.32
CA ILE A 856 -33.72 175.00 -85.65
C ILE A 856 -34.00 174.83 -84.15
N ARG A 857 -34.59 175.85 -83.50
CA ARG A 857 -34.90 175.78 -82.07
C ARG A 857 -36.08 174.86 -81.77
N GLU A 858 -37.11 174.85 -82.61
CA GLU A 858 -38.21 173.87 -82.49
C GLU A 858 -37.73 172.43 -82.59
N LYS A 859 -36.87 172.12 -83.58
CA LYS A 859 -36.34 170.76 -83.73
C LYS A 859 -35.57 170.29 -82.49
N MET A 860 -34.79 171.18 -81.89
CA MET A 860 -33.97 170.82 -80.73
C MET A 860 -34.79 170.51 -79.48
N LEU A 861 -35.97 171.11 -79.31
CA LEU A 861 -36.90 170.73 -78.23
C LEU A 861 -37.33 169.26 -78.32
N SER A 862 -37.62 168.77 -79.53
CA SER A 862 -37.98 167.37 -79.76
C SER A 862 -36.84 166.41 -79.42
N ASP A 863 -35.60 166.74 -79.79
CA ASP A 863 -34.46 165.85 -79.54
C ASP A 863 -34.13 165.76 -78.03
N ILE A 864 -34.34 166.83 -77.26
CA ILE A 864 -34.17 166.83 -75.80
C ILE A 864 -35.12 165.82 -75.14
N ALA A 865 -36.38 165.75 -75.58
CA ALA A 865 -37.36 164.80 -75.05
C ALA A 865 -36.95 163.34 -75.28
N ILE A 866 -36.36 163.02 -76.43
CA ILE A 866 -35.89 161.66 -76.75
C ILE A 866 -34.75 161.23 -75.82
N GLN A 867 -33.82 162.14 -75.49
CA GLN A 867 -32.70 161.80 -74.61
C GLN A 867 -33.14 161.51 -73.17
N LYS A 868 -34.18 162.20 -72.68
CA LYS A 868 -34.76 161.91 -71.37
C LYS A 868 -35.34 160.50 -71.26
N THR A 869 -36.09 160.06 -72.27
CA THR A 869 -36.68 158.71 -72.25
C THR A 869 -35.61 157.61 -72.26
N LYS A 870 -34.51 157.82 -72.99
CA LYS A 870 -33.44 156.82 -73.11
C LYS A 870 -32.70 156.57 -71.79
N ILE A 871 -32.37 157.64 -71.05
CA ILE A 871 -31.64 157.49 -69.78
C ILE A 871 -32.54 156.91 -68.67
N GLY A 872 -33.84 157.26 -68.67
CA GLY A 872 -34.82 156.72 -67.72
C GLY A 872 -35.03 155.20 -67.84
N ILE A 873 -35.22 154.68 -69.06
CA ILE A 873 -35.44 153.24 -69.29
C ILE A 873 -34.20 152.42 -68.87
N SER A 874 -32.99 152.92 -69.12
CA SER A 874 -31.76 152.21 -68.75
C SER A 874 -31.58 152.11 -67.23
N MET A 875 -32.01 153.13 -66.47
CA MET A 875 -31.98 153.09 -65.01
C MET A 875 -33.02 152.11 -64.45
N GLU A 876 -34.24 152.09 -65.00
CA GLU A 876 -35.29 151.16 -64.56
C GLU A 876 -34.88 149.69 -64.69
N LYS A 877 -34.24 149.33 -65.80
CA LYS A 877 -33.75 147.95 -66.02
C LYS A 877 -32.73 147.53 -64.96
N LEU A 878 -31.74 148.38 -64.69
CA LEU A 878 -30.75 148.13 -63.64
C LEU A 878 -31.41 148.01 -62.25
N GLN A 879 -32.44 148.81 -61.99
CA GLN A 879 -33.12 148.82 -60.70
C GLN A 879 -33.94 147.56 -60.42
N VAL A 880 -34.39 146.81 -61.45
CA VAL A 880 -35.01 145.49 -61.28
C VAL A 880 -34.02 144.52 -60.63
N HIS A 881 -32.78 144.48 -61.13
CA HIS A 881 -31.74 143.62 -60.57
C HIS A 881 -31.38 143.98 -59.12
N PHE A 882 -31.48 145.27 -58.76
CA PHE A 882 -31.29 145.67 -57.36
C PHE A 882 -32.40 145.20 -56.42
N ARG A 883 -33.63 145.10 -56.93
CA ARG A 883 -34.78 144.56 -56.19
C ARG A 883 -34.75 143.03 -56.12
N SER A 884 -34.08 142.38 -57.07
CA SER A 884 -33.88 140.92 -57.11
C SER A 884 -32.79 140.40 -56.15
N GLY A 885 -32.36 141.21 -55.16
CA GLY A 885 -31.50 140.76 -54.06
C GLY A 885 -30.05 141.26 -54.10
N ILE A 886 -29.71 142.13 -55.06
CA ILE A 886 -28.39 142.75 -55.19
C ILE A 886 -28.50 144.24 -54.82
N GLY A 887 -28.56 144.56 -53.53
CA GLY A 887 -28.85 145.94 -53.09
C GLY A 887 -27.89 146.97 -53.71
N GLY A 888 -28.43 147.95 -54.44
CA GLY A 888 -27.69 149.00 -55.15
C GLY A 888 -27.69 150.37 -54.45
N ASP A 889 -26.59 151.13 -54.61
CA ASP A 889 -26.38 152.47 -54.03
C ASP A 889 -27.12 153.58 -54.84
N SER A 890 -27.68 154.61 -54.17
CA SER A 890 -28.51 155.65 -54.78
C SER A 890 -27.75 156.57 -55.74
N ARG A 891 -26.41 156.58 -55.65
CA ARG A 891 -25.53 157.45 -56.42
C ARG A 891 -25.71 157.36 -57.94
N ILE A 892 -25.96 156.16 -58.48
CA ILE A 892 -26.19 156.02 -59.93
C ILE A 892 -27.56 156.57 -60.35
N GLY A 893 -28.56 156.48 -59.48
CA GLY A 893 -29.86 157.12 -59.66
C GLY A 893 -29.76 158.64 -59.59
N GLU A 894 -29.04 159.16 -58.59
CA GLU A 894 -28.79 160.60 -58.42
C GLU A 894 -28.12 161.23 -59.64
N THR A 895 -27.14 160.54 -60.25
CA THR A 895 -26.48 161.05 -61.45
C THR A 895 -27.34 160.94 -62.72
N VAL A 896 -28.28 159.99 -62.80
CA VAL A 896 -29.31 159.98 -63.86
C VAL A 896 -30.26 161.15 -63.69
N ASP A 897 -30.69 161.45 -62.46
CA ASP A 897 -31.59 162.57 -62.14
C ASP A 897 -30.95 163.93 -62.43
N GLU A 898 -29.66 164.12 -62.13
CA GLU A 898 -28.90 165.33 -62.51
C GLU A 898 -28.91 165.57 -64.03
N LEU A 899 -28.70 164.52 -64.83
CA LEU A 899 -28.70 164.62 -66.30
C LEU A 899 -30.10 164.92 -66.85
N LEU A 900 -31.15 164.40 -66.22
CA LEU A 900 -32.53 164.74 -66.56
C LEU A 900 -32.82 166.22 -66.27
N ALA A 901 -32.35 166.75 -65.14
CA ALA A 901 -32.48 168.15 -64.78
C ALA A 901 -31.72 169.09 -65.73
N GLU A 902 -30.53 168.69 -66.19
CA GLU A 902 -29.79 169.44 -67.21
C GLU A 902 -30.54 169.50 -68.55
N LEU A 903 -31.16 168.39 -68.96
CA LEU A 903 -32.01 168.34 -70.15
C LEU A 903 -33.23 169.26 -70.02
N ASP A 904 -33.85 169.32 -68.84
CA ASP A 904 -34.95 170.26 -68.54
C ASP A 904 -34.55 171.72 -68.73
N ASN A 905 -33.40 172.08 -68.18
CA ASN A 905 -32.93 173.46 -68.23
C ASN A 905 -32.58 173.88 -69.66
N LEU A 906 -31.97 172.97 -70.43
CA LEU A 906 -31.73 173.17 -71.85
C LEU A 906 -33.04 173.36 -72.62
N HIS A 907 -34.06 172.54 -72.35
CA HIS A 907 -35.37 172.63 -73.00
C HIS A 907 -36.03 174.00 -72.75
N ALA A 908 -36.00 174.50 -71.52
CA ALA A 908 -36.56 175.80 -71.17
C ALA A 908 -35.91 176.95 -71.95
N ASN A 909 -34.57 176.97 -72.02
CA ASN A 909 -33.81 178.00 -72.71
C ASN A 909 -34.08 178.00 -74.23
N VAL A 910 -34.11 176.82 -74.85
CA VAL A 910 -34.43 176.70 -76.29
C VAL A 910 -35.84 177.24 -76.58
N LYS A 911 -36.81 176.96 -75.71
CA LYS A 911 -38.21 177.37 -75.87
C LYS A 911 -38.37 178.89 -75.81
N GLU A 912 -37.73 179.55 -74.84
CA GLU A 912 -37.79 181.00 -74.69
C GLU A 912 -37.22 181.74 -75.91
N GLN A 913 -36.08 181.27 -76.44
CA GLN A 913 -35.49 181.84 -77.65
C GLN A 913 -36.36 181.59 -78.89
N THR A 914 -37.12 180.50 -78.92
CA THR A 914 -38.09 180.21 -79.99
C THR A 914 -39.21 181.26 -80.00
N THR A 915 -39.82 181.53 -78.84
CA THR A 915 -40.92 182.50 -78.71
C THR A 915 -40.50 183.95 -79.01
N ALA A 916 -39.28 184.35 -78.62
CA ALA A 916 -38.74 185.67 -78.93
C ALA A 916 -38.54 185.88 -80.45
N LEU A 917 -38.08 184.84 -81.17
CA LEU A 917 -37.88 184.90 -82.61
C LEU A 917 -39.21 185.03 -83.39
N GLU A 918 -40.31 184.43 -82.89
CA GLU A 918 -41.65 184.63 -83.45
C GLU A 918 -42.11 186.09 -83.32
N GLY A 919 -41.88 186.70 -82.16
CA GLY A 919 -42.27 188.09 -81.89
C GLY A 919 -41.58 189.10 -82.83
N CYS A 920 -40.28 188.93 -83.10
CA CYS A 920 -39.56 189.82 -84.02
C CYS A 920 -40.02 189.69 -85.48
N LEU A 921 -40.39 188.48 -85.92
CA LEU A 921 -40.90 188.26 -87.28
C LEU A 921 -42.23 189.01 -87.52
N ALA A 922 -43.11 189.07 -86.52
CA ALA A 922 -44.38 189.79 -86.62
C ALA A 922 -44.22 191.32 -86.77
N GLN A 923 -43.16 191.89 -86.19
CA GLN A 923 -42.92 193.35 -86.19
C GLN A 923 -42.39 193.88 -87.53
N ILE A 924 -41.67 193.04 -88.28
CA ILE A 924 -41.15 193.39 -89.62
C ILE A 924 -42.30 193.53 -90.64
N ASP A 925 -43.33 192.69 -90.54
CA ASP A 925 -44.51 192.75 -91.43
C ASP A 925 -45.27 194.08 -91.25
N GLN A 926 -45.25 194.65 -90.05
CA GLN A 926 -45.98 195.88 -89.72
C GLN A 926 -45.34 197.13 -90.34
N TYR A 927 -44.00 197.23 -90.36
CA TYR A 927 -43.29 198.35 -90.98
C TYR A 927 -43.42 198.38 -92.51
N GLN A 928 -43.62 197.24 -93.16
CA GLN A 928 -43.80 197.18 -94.61
C GLN A 928 -45.13 197.82 -95.07
N GLN A 929 -46.16 197.84 -94.23
CA GLN A 929 -47.43 198.51 -94.54
C GLN A 929 -47.33 200.05 -94.53
N GLU A 930 -46.56 200.63 -93.61
CA GLU A 930 -46.40 202.10 -93.51
C GLU A 930 -45.67 202.72 -94.71
N ILE A 931 -44.69 201.99 -95.28
CA ILE A 931 -43.93 202.39 -96.47
C ILE A 931 -44.82 202.60 -97.71
N GLN A 932 -45.97 201.93 -97.79
CA GLN A 932 -46.90 202.07 -98.92
C GLN A 932 -47.78 203.33 -98.83
N GLN A 933 -48.13 203.77 -97.62
CA GLN A 933 -49.07 204.88 -97.41
C GLN A 933 -48.46 206.25 -97.73
N LEU A 934 -47.19 206.46 -97.38
CA LEU A 934 -46.48 207.73 -97.60
C LEU A 934 -46.19 208.02 -99.09
N ARG A 935 -46.01 206.99 -99.91
CA ARG A 935 -45.75 207.15 -101.36
C ARG A 935 -46.94 207.73 -102.13
N GLN A 936 -48.17 207.55 -101.63
CA GLN A 936 -49.38 208.02 -102.28
C GLN A 936 -49.60 209.54 -102.12
N GLN A 937 -49.15 210.11 -100.99
CA GLN A 937 -49.35 211.53 -100.67
C GLN A 937 -48.47 212.48 -101.52
N ILE A 938 -47.24 212.08 -101.83
CA ILE A 938 -46.28 212.94 -102.56
C ILE A 938 -46.73 213.22 -104.00
N MET A 939 -47.32 212.23 -104.65
CA MET A 939 -47.75 212.30 -106.06
C MET A 939 -48.90 213.29 -106.29
N GLN A 940 -49.66 213.63 -105.24
CA GLN A 940 -50.84 214.50 -105.32
C GLN A 940 -50.49 216.00 -105.30
N VAL A 941 -49.35 216.36 -104.71
CA VAL A 941 -48.92 217.77 -104.55
C VAL A 941 -48.29 218.34 -105.83
N GLU A 942 -47.53 217.54 -106.60
CA GLU A 942 -46.85 218.04 -107.81
C GLU A 942 -47.80 218.39 -108.96
N GLN A 943 -48.98 217.78 -109.03
CA GLN A 943 -49.97 218.04 -110.08
C GLN A 943 -50.57 219.46 -109.97
N GLN A 944 -50.65 220.03 -108.76
CA GLN A 944 -51.25 221.35 -108.51
C GLN A 944 -50.38 222.53 -108.96
N LEU A 945 -49.05 222.35 -109.07
CA LEU A 945 -48.16 223.46 -109.43
C LEU A 945 -48.16 223.80 -110.93
N ARG A 946 -48.58 222.87 -111.81
CA ARG A 946 -48.51 223.06 -113.29
C ARG A 946 -49.60 223.95 -113.87
N THR A 947 -50.66 224.29 -113.13
CA THR A 947 -51.86 224.93 -113.70
C THR A 947 -51.84 226.47 -113.68
N VAL A 948 -50.89 227.12 -112.97
CA VAL A 948 -51.06 228.55 -112.61
C VAL A 948 -50.43 229.58 -113.56
N LEU A 949 -49.44 229.31 -114.45
CA LEU A 949 -48.85 230.39 -115.28
C LEU A 949 -48.46 229.98 -116.73
N SER A 950 -49.30 230.34 -117.72
CA SER A 950 -49.12 230.26 -119.19
C SER A 950 -49.97 231.36 -119.91
N PRO A 951 -49.62 231.88 -121.12
CA PRO A 951 -49.94 233.26 -121.56
C PRO A 951 -51.13 233.44 -122.54
N THR A 952 -52.39 233.44 -122.10
CA THR A 952 -53.54 233.75 -123.00
C THR A 952 -54.72 234.54 -122.38
N TYR A 953 -54.53 235.36 -121.34
CA TYR A 953 -55.63 236.16 -120.76
C TYR A 953 -55.76 237.55 -121.44
N LEU A 954 -56.90 237.85 -122.08
CA LEU A 954 -57.24 239.09 -122.81
C LEU A 954 -58.36 239.88 -122.09
N SER A 955 -58.25 241.23 -122.03
CA SER A 955 -59.27 242.31 -121.90
C SER A 955 -60.64 241.94 -121.27
N THR A 956 -61.12 242.43 -120.11
CA THR A 956 -61.51 243.82 -119.72
C THR A 956 -62.09 243.81 -118.27
N ASP A 957 -62.22 244.96 -117.59
CA ASP A 957 -62.84 245.24 -116.26
C ASP A 957 -62.03 244.85 -115.02
N LYS A 958 -61.17 245.72 -114.46
CA LYS A 958 -61.48 246.88 -113.58
C LYS A 958 -62.41 246.61 -112.38
N GLU A 959 -62.95 245.41 -112.28
CA GLU A 959 -63.46 244.85 -111.04
C GLU A 959 -62.54 243.74 -110.54
N LYS A 960 -61.68 244.14 -109.61
CA LYS A 960 -61.61 243.48 -108.31
C LYS A 960 -61.12 242.01 -108.37
N ALA A 961 -59.82 241.73 -108.26
CA ALA A 961 -58.80 242.48 -107.51
C ALA A 961 -59.23 242.92 -106.07
N LEU A 962 -60.46 242.60 -105.64
CA LEU A 962 -61.01 242.80 -104.28
C LEU A 962 -61.46 241.47 -103.68
N GLN A 963 -61.62 240.41 -104.50
CA GLN A 963 -61.75 239.03 -104.02
C GLN A 963 -60.41 238.37 -103.73
N GLU A 964 -59.33 238.79 -104.39
CA GLU A 964 -57.95 238.53 -103.96
C GLU A 964 -57.61 239.19 -102.60
N GLN A 965 -58.50 240.01 -102.01
CA GLN A 965 -58.32 240.59 -100.66
C GLN A 965 -59.10 239.86 -99.54
N GLN A 966 -60.01 238.92 -99.86
CA GLN A 966 -60.87 238.28 -98.84
C GLN A 966 -60.58 236.80 -98.55
N ARG A 967 -59.93 236.03 -99.43
CA ARG A 967 -59.64 234.60 -99.15
C ARG A 967 -58.28 234.31 -98.50
N PHE A 968 -57.45 235.33 -98.31
CA PHE A 968 -56.32 235.32 -97.37
C PHE A 968 -56.76 235.47 -95.89
N LYS A 969 -58.05 235.30 -95.55
CA LYS A 969 -58.60 235.51 -94.19
C LYS A 969 -59.30 234.34 -93.52
N SER A 970 -59.45 233.18 -94.13
CA SER A 970 -60.19 232.06 -93.51
C SER A 970 -59.41 230.75 -93.59
N SER A 971 -58.83 230.37 -92.44
CA SER A 971 -58.32 229.03 -92.08
C SER A 971 -57.14 228.56 -92.92
N GLN A 972 -55.88 228.80 -92.52
CA GLN A 972 -55.27 228.54 -91.20
C GLN A 972 -55.58 227.14 -90.65
#